data_AF-A0A2S0L0L6-F1
#
_entry.id   AF-A0A2S0L0L6-F1
#
_cell.length_a   1.000
_cell.length_b   1.000
_cell.length_c   1.000
_cell.angle_alpha   90.00
_cell.angle_beta   90.00
_cell.angle_gamma   90.00
#
_symmetry.space_group_name_H-M   'P 1'
#
loop_
_entity.id
_entity.type
_entity.pdbx_description
1 polymer ?
#
loop_
_entity_poly.entity_id
_entity_poly.type
_entity_poly.pdbx_seq_one_letter_code
_entity_poly.pdbx_strand_id
1 'polypeptide(L)'
;MKNTGGEIMASYNDSNWRDLPDHYRLKLDNVGSTAVTELMPGEYVGNGDNVDFRQITVAESGLYSFHFYNLTNPAELTVYAEENGRLRELEDEDGKRGENIILDPVRLYAGRTYYIAVRPEGISHQQGASYTVGVTRSGGGQSPGGEDDDWTTAPRLVVPGSRQKVDMDLVEDGFIGGGDEIDFRRVTFEKDGTYTIKLDDLRGSAKLTLYRVTGGGIVEVASVTGGRRQDGVLRNLDIGAGEYVLSVEPGASGAPGTGYEVEIEGVVHSGSGNNADDTWLNAPAITVAPDAAGSIDADLIENDWVGYDDLIDCRKLDITDAGVYRFTLDDLDGDAKLTLYTLKNGRLKKLKTASGKAGRDGVIANQLLEGGTYYLSVEASGRTKKGGTEYDVDVSGTAFTKGDTSDDDWRNAPEIAVDGGSGRVDRTLIDNGWIGYGDLVDYREVTLDTPGIYRFELDDLDGDAKLTLCTLKNGKLKKLKTASGKAGRDGVIRELLLDAGTYYVAVEASGRTKKGGTDYDVEIIGSTFTKGDVTNNDFSSADELPSGGVARGWVGFGDASDYYRFSLDRSGFHDFALAAEKGGATLTIYREIGGKMKVVRKIQAGKAVADLELDRGTYYLQVQSGDKGKGKKNTDYEILTDLAAAPASLAYEPLPGIPEPVLTAAPDLDFGASALEAATPEGWMRGMPALA
;
A
#
# COMPACT_ATOMS: atom_id res chain seq x y z
N MET A 1 -33.12 25.77 -95.25
CA MET A 1 -33.83 26.95 -95.79
C MET A 1 -35.30 26.78 -95.43
N LYS A 2 -36.01 27.63 -94.69
CA LYS A 2 -35.77 28.88 -93.97
C LYS A 2 -36.60 28.71 -92.69
N ASN A 3 -36.00 28.84 -91.49
CA ASN A 3 -36.77 28.76 -90.25
C ASN A 3 -37.28 30.17 -89.93
N THR A 4 -38.60 30.31 -90.00
CA THR A 4 -39.36 31.54 -89.84
C THR A 4 -39.49 31.92 -88.37
N GLY A 5 -39.06 33.13 -88.06
CA GLY A 5 -39.62 34.07 -87.07
C GLY A 5 -40.02 33.52 -85.71
N GLY A 6 -39.19 33.79 -84.70
CA GLY A 6 -39.62 33.78 -83.30
C GLY A 6 -40.76 34.77 -83.08
N GLU A 7 -41.84 34.28 -82.50
CA GLU A 7 -42.93 35.11 -81.99
C GLU A 7 -42.44 35.90 -80.78
N ILE A 8 -42.59 37.22 -80.89
CA ILE A 8 -42.36 38.19 -79.84
C ILE A 8 -43.61 38.13 -78.97
N MET A 9 -43.53 37.54 -77.77
CA MET A 9 -44.62 37.57 -76.79
C MET A 9 -44.93 39.03 -76.44
N ALA A 10 -46.21 39.40 -76.49
CA ALA A 10 -46.67 40.72 -76.08
C ALA A 10 -46.37 40.95 -74.59
N SER A 11 -45.67 42.03 -74.26
CA SER A 11 -45.44 42.45 -72.87
C SER A 11 -46.78 42.88 -72.25
N TYR A 12 -47.35 42.03 -71.41
CA TYR A 12 -48.47 42.42 -70.54
C TYR A 12 -47.91 43.20 -69.35
N ASN A 13 -48.66 44.22 -68.89
CA ASN A 13 -48.26 45.04 -67.74
C ASN A 13 -48.44 44.24 -66.44
N ASP A 14 -47.34 43.80 -65.84
CA ASP A 14 -47.25 43.13 -64.54
C ASP A 14 -46.91 44.10 -63.39
N SER A 15 -46.85 45.41 -63.64
CA SER A 15 -46.59 46.42 -62.62
C SER A 15 -47.77 46.71 -61.67
N ASN A 16 -48.95 46.15 -61.94
CA ASN A 16 -50.14 46.30 -61.08
C ASN A 16 -50.58 44.97 -60.46
N TRP A 17 -50.15 44.74 -59.22
CA TRP A 17 -50.46 43.51 -58.45
C TRP A 17 -51.96 43.20 -58.32
N ARG A 18 -52.86 44.20 -58.39
CA ARG A 18 -54.31 44.00 -58.28
C ARG A 18 -54.97 43.44 -59.52
N ASP A 19 -54.34 43.59 -60.69
CA ASP A 19 -54.91 43.22 -61.99
C ASP A 19 -53.90 42.39 -62.81
N LEU A 20 -53.24 41.43 -62.13
CA LEU A 20 -52.29 40.54 -62.78
C LEU A 20 -53.00 39.56 -63.73
N PRO A 21 -52.50 39.38 -64.98
CA PRO A 21 -52.96 38.32 -65.85
C PRO A 21 -52.73 36.92 -65.25
N ASP A 22 -53.55 35.94 -65.66
CA ASP A 22 -53.49 34.57 -65.10
C ASP A 22 -52.13 33.88 -65.25
N HIS A 23 -51.33 34.24 -66.26
CA HIS A 23 -49.99 33.68 -66.44
C HIS A 23 -48.94 34.22 -65.44
N TYR A 24 -49.25 35.28 -64.68
CA TYR A 24 -48.45 35.77 -63.55
C TYR A 24 -48.92 35.23 -62.19
N ARG A 25 -49.87 34.28 -62.19
CA ARG A 25 -50.40 33.63 -60.97
C ARG A 25 -49.98 32.17 -60.94
N LEU A 26 -49.13 31.80 -59.99
CA LEU A 26 -48.60 30.45 -59.83
C LEU A 26 -49.19 29.76 -58.60
N LYS A 27 -49.55 28.49 -58.78
CA LYS A 27 -49.88 27.59 -57.67
C LYS A 27 -48.72 26.62 -57.50
N LEU A 28 -48.06 26.70 -56.35
CA LEU A 28 -46.87 25.93 -56.03
C LEU A 28 -47.28 24.64 -55.34
N ASP A 29 -47.46 23.58 -56.15
CA ASP A 29 -47.96 22.29 -55.69
C ASP A 29 -46.87 21.34 -55.18
N ASN A 30 -45.63 21.44 -55.68
CA ASN A 30 -44.50 20.59 -55.27
C ASN A 30 -43.19 21.40 -55.27
N VAL A 31 -42.89 22.09 -54.17
CA VAL A 31 -41.59 22.77 -53.98
C VAL A 31 -40.74 21.90 -53.07
N GLY A 32 -39.61 21.41 -53.55
CA GLY A 32 -38.68 20.59 -52.78
C GLY A 32 -37.56 21.41 -52.12
N SER A 33 -36.73 20.73 -51.33
CA SER A 33 -35.54 21.31 -50.71
C SER A 33 -34.29 21.28 -51.59
N THR A 34 -34.27 20.46 -52.64
CA THR A 34 -33.07 20.16 -53.44
C THR A 34 -33.07 20.75 -54.85
N ALA A 35 -34.23 21.14 -55.37
CA ALA A 35 -34.37 21.73 -56.70
C ALA A 35 -35.08 23.08 -56.60
N VAL A 36 -34.47 24.11 -57.19
CA VAL A 36 -35.05 25.46 -57.27
C VAL A 36 -36.21 25.42 -58.28
N THR A 37 -37.41 25.75 -57.82
CA THR A 37 -38.57 25.98 -58.70
C THR A 37 -38.53 27.44 -59.16
N GLU A 38 -38.32 27.69 -60.46
CA GLU A 38 -38.29 29.05 -61.01
C GLU A 38 -39.69 29.68 -61.00
N LEU A 39 -39.79 30.88 -60.42
CA LEU A 39 -41.01 31.69 -60.34
C LEU A 39 -41.03 32.80 -61.40
N MET A 40 -39.87 33.36 -61.71
CA MET A 40 -39.66 34.44 -62.68
C MET A 40 -38.40 34.12 -63.49
N PRO A 41 -38.49 33.29 -64.54
CA PRO A 41 -37.33 32.81 -65.29
C PRO A 41 -36.84 33.83 -66.32
N GLY A 42 -35.72 34.51 -66.04
CA GLY A 42 -35.06 35.40 -67.00
C GLY A 42 -35.83 36.68 -67.34
N GLU A 43 -36.59 37.23 -66.38
CA GLU A 43 -37.40 38.46 -66.54
C GLU A 43 -36.51 39.73 -66.54
N TYR A 44 -37.11 40.92 -66.72
CA TYR A 44 -36.39 42.18 -66.86
C TYR A 44 -37.15 43.38 -66.26
N VAL A 45 -36.52 44.10 -65.33
CA VAL A 45 -37.01 45.37 -64.77
C VAL A 45 -36.18 46.57 -65.22
N GLY A 46 -36.76 47.79 -65.22
CA GLY A 46 -36.09 49.04 -65.54
C GLY A 46 -36.37 49.55 -66.97
N ASN A 47 -35.82 50.71 -67.33
CA ASN A 47 -36.08 51.38 -68.62
C ASN A 47 -37.57 51.65 -68.89
N GLY A 48 -38.27 52.18 -67.87
CA GLY A 48 -39.71 52.48 -67.92
C GLY A 48 -40.59 51.42 -67.25
N ASP A 49 -40.05 50.23 -66.98
CA ASP A 49 -40.65 49.24 -66.09
C ASP A 49 -40.15 49.42 -64.66
N ASN A 50 -41.06 49.59 -63.70
CA ASN A 50 -40.70 49.94 -62.32
C ASN A 50 -40.84 48.79 -61.34
N VAL A 51 -41.57 47.73 -61.69
CA VAL A 51 -41.78 46.57 -60.84
C VAL A 51 -42.44 45.46 -61.64
N ASP A 52 -41.93 44.24 -61.44
CA ASP A 52 -42.56 43.02 -61.94
C ASP A 52 -43.20 42.32 -60.74
N PHE A 53 -44.49 41.98 -60.82
CA PHE A 53 -45.16 41.19 -59.79
C PHE A 53 -45.46 39.77 -60.26
N ARG A 54 -45.22 38.79 -59.37
CA ARG A 54 -45.72 37.41 -59.49
C ARG A 54 -46.57 37.08 -58.29
N GLN A 55 -47.81 36.67 -58.52
CA GLN A 55 -48.67 36.15 -57.46
C GLN A 55 -48.39 34.66 -57.27
N ILE A 56 -48.24 34.22 -56.02
CA ILE A 56 -48.07 32.80 -55.70
C ILE A 56 -49.08 32.35 -54.63
N THR A 57 -49.47 31.09 -54.71
CA THR A 57 -50.16 30.36 -53.63
C THR A 57 -49.40 29.06 -53.38
N VAL A 58 -49.30 28.63 -52.14
CA VAL A 58 -48.62 27.38 -51.77
C VAL A 58 -49.63 26.30 -51.42
N ALA A 59 -49.38 25.08 -51.88
CA ALA A 59 -50.20 23.92 -51.50
C ALA A 59 -49.95 23.48 -50.05
N GLU A 60 -48.74 23.71 -49.54
CA GLU A 60 -48.33 23.29 -48.20
C GLU A 60 -47.77 24.47 -47.40
N SER A 61 -48.19 24.61 -46.14
CA SER A 61 -47.57 25.57 -45.21
C SER A 61 -46.14 25.15 -44.89
N GLY A 62 -45.20 26.08 -44.74
CA GLY A 62 -43.79 25.79 -44.44
C GLY A 62 -42.87 27.00 -44.62
N LEU A 63 -41.57 26.79 -44.43
CA LEU A 63 -40.55 27.80 -44.71
C LEU A 63 -40.10 27.71 -46.18
N TYR A 64 -40.10 28.86 -46.83
CA TYR A 64 -39.73 29.00 -48.25
C TYR A 64 -38.59 30.00 -48.35
N SER A 65 -37.51 29.59 -49.00
CA SER A 65 -36.36 30.45 -49.31
C SER A 65 -36.45 30.88 -50.76
N PHE A 66 -36.35 32.19 -51.00
CA PHE A 66 -36.40 32.75 -52.34
C PHE A 66 -34.98 33.01 -52.83
N HIS A 67 -34.68 32.48 -54.00
CA HIS A 67 -33.38 32.54 -54.65
C HIS A 67 -33.44 33.60 -55.72
N PHE A 68 -32.55 34.58 -55.65
CA PHE A 68 -32.46 35.69 -56.58
C PHE A 68 -31.11 35.68 -57.28
N TYR A 69 -31.08 35.33 -58.56
CA TYR A 69 -29.84 35.01 -59.28
C TYR A 69 -29.90 35.47 -60.73
N ASN A 70 -28.77 35.35 -61.44
CA ASN A 70 -28.59 35.86 -62.81
C ASN A 70 -28.79 37.39 -62.95
N LEU A 71 -28.61 38.18 -61.89
CA LEU A 71 -28.77 39.63 -61.93
C LEU A 71 -27.73 40.31 -62.85
N THR A 72 -28.19 41.02 -63.89
CA THR A 72 -27.28 41.76 -64.78
C THR A 72 -26.95 43.16 -64.30
N ASN A 73 -27.79 43.76 -63.44
CA ASN A 73 -27.62 45.04 -62.75
C ASN A 73 -28.41 45.01 -61.42
N PRO A 74 -28.22 45.97 -60.49
CA PRO A 74 -28.85 45.92 -59.17
C PRO A 74 -30.39 45.92 -59.17
N ALA A 75 -31.01 45.14 -58.30
CA ALA A 75 -32.46 45.07 -58.15
C ALA A 75 -32.82 44.59 -56.73
N GLU A 76 -33.98 44.98 -56.23
CA GLU A 76 -34.54 44.53 -54.94
C GLU A 76 -35.52 43.39 -55.20
N LEU A 77 -35.47 42.32 -54.40
CA LEU A 77 -36.49 41.28 -54.35
C LEU A 77 -37.27 41.41 -53.04
N THR A 78 -38.60 41.53 -53.12
CA THR A 78 -39.48 41.58 -51.95
C THR A 78 -40.57 40.52 -52.00
N VAL A 79 -40.86 39.90 -50.84
CA VAL A 79 -41.95 38.95 -50.63
C VAL A 79 -43.04 39.60 -49.80
N TYR A 80 -44.28 39.57 -50.29
CA TYR A 80 -45.45 40.13 -49.62
C TYR A 80 -46.50 39.06 -49.30
N ALA A 81 -47.20 39.21 -48.18
CA ALA A 81 -48.49 38.57 -47.93
C ALA A 81 -49.64 39.53 -48.29
N GLU A 82 -50.69 39.03 -48.92
CA GLU A 82 -51.93 39.79 -49.05
C GLU A 82 -52.81 39.61 -47.83
N GLU A 83 -53.07 40.73 -47.14
CA GLU A 83 -53.93 40.79 -45.97
C GLU A 83 -54.94 41.93 -46.15
N ASN A 84 -56.24 41.61 -46.18
CA ASN A 84 -57.34 42.58 -46.29
C ASN A 84 -57.22 43.53 -47.51
N GLY A 85 -56.80 43.02 -48.67
CA GLY A 85 -56.66 43.80 -49.90
C GLY A 85 -55.49 44.78 -49.91
N ARG A 86 -54.48 44.55 -49.05
CA ARG A 86 -53.20 45.27 -48.98
C ARG A 86 -52.05 44.26 -48.94
N LEU A 87 -50.90 44.67 -49.48
CA LEU A 87 -49.65 43.92 -49.38
C LEU A 87 -48.94 44.29 -48.07
N ARG A 88 -48.58 43.29 -47.27
CA ARG A 88 -47.70 43.40 -46.10
C ARG A 88 -46.39 42.73 -46.44
N GLU A 89 -45.30 43.46 -46.29
CA GLU A 89 -43.95 42.93 -46.50
C GLU A 89 -43.66 41.81 -45.50
N LEU A 90 -43.00 40.77 -45.99
CA LEU A 90 -42.53 39.65 -45.18
C LEU A 90 -41.00 39.69 -45.08
N GLU A 91 -40.34 39.90 -46.22
CA GLU A 91 -38.89 39.90 -46.36
C GLU A 91 -38.50 40.64 -47.66
N ASP A 92 -37.38 41.35 -47.65
CA ASP A 92 -36.79 42.06 -48.79
C ASP A 92 -35.27 41.94 -48.77
N GLU A 93 -34.64 41.92 -49.94
CA GLU A 93 -33.17 41.95 -50.04
C GLU A 93 -32.71 42.62 -51.34
N ASP A 94 -31.67 43.46 -51.22
CA ASP A 94 -31.06 44.19 -52.34
C ASP A 94 -29.95 43.37 -53.01
N GLY A 95 -30.11 43.08 -54.30
CA GLY A 95 -29.11 42.40 -55.10
C GLY A 95 -28.23 43.30 -55.95
N LYS A 96 -26.93 42.98 -56.02
CA LYS A 96 -26.00 43.61 -56.95
C LYS A 96 -25.75 42.75 -58.19
N ARG A 97 -25.10 43.36 -59.17
CA ARG A 97 -24.75 42.71 -60.44
C ARG A 97 -23.91 41.44 -60.21
N GLY A 98 -24.41 40.32 -60.72
CA GLY A 98 -23.75 39.01 -60.68
C GLY A 98 -23.86 38.27 -59.35
N GLU A 99 -24.61 38.78 -58.38
CA GLU A 99 -24.85 38.11 -57.11
C GLU A 99 -25.94 37.04 -57.23
N ASN A 100 -25.80 36.00 -56.41
CA ASN A 100 -26.85 35.03 -56.12
C ASN A 100 -27.21 35.22 -54.64
N ILE A 101 -28.44 35.61 -54.39
CA ILE A 101 -28.96 35.92 -53.05
C ILE A 101 -29.99 34.87 -52.69
N ILE A 102 -30.01 34.50 -51.42
CA ILE A 102 -31.08 33.69 -50.84
C ILE A 102 -31.64 34.53 -49.70
N LEU A 103 -32.92 34.88 -49.79
CA LEU A 103 -33.61 35.58 -48.70
C LEU A 103 -33.72 34.66 -47.47
N ASP A 104 -33.76 35.27 -46.30
CA ASP A 104 -34.10 34.58 -45.06
C ASP A 104 -35.42 33.78 -45.25
N PRO A 105 -35.52 32.55 -44.72
CA PRO A 105 -36.67 31.70 -44.97
C PRO A 105 -37.99 32.34 -44.50
N VAL A 106 -38.94 32.51 -45.42
CA VAL A 106 -40.24 33.13 -45.14
C VAL A 106 -41.28 32.04 -44.92
N ARG A 107 -42.05 32.14 -43.83
CA ARG A 107 -43.14 31.19 -43.55
C ARG A 107 -44.38 31.52 -44.38
N LEU A 108 -44.71 30.63 -45.31
CA LEU A 108 -45.94 30.70 -46.11
C LEU A 108 -46.96 29.67 -45.63
N TYR A 109 -48.24 29.99 -45.75
CA TYR A 109 -49.36 29.18 -45.29
C TYR A 109 -50.23 28.78 -46.47
N ALA A 110 -50.61 27.50 -46.51
CA ALA A 110 -51.57 26.99 -47.48
C ALA A 110 -52.89 27.77 -47.41
N GLY A 111 -53.45 28.10 -48.57
CA GLY A 111 -54.70 28.86 -48.68
C GLY A 111 -54.56 30.38 -48.52
N ARG A 112 -53.33 30.92 -48.39
CA ARG A 112 -53.06 32.36 -48.48
C ARG A 112 -52.44 32.74 -49.82
N THR A 113 -52.58 34.02 -50.18
CA THR A 113 -52.00 34.61 -51.38
C THR A 113 -50.80 35.45 -51.03
N TYR A 114 -49.72 35.27 -51.79
CA TYR A 114 -48.47 36.00 -51.65
C TYR A 114 -48.07 36.63 -52.98
N TYR A 115 -47.23 37.66 -52.91
CA TYR A 115 -46.72 38.36 -54.09
C TYR A 115 -45.22 38.50 -53.98
N ILE A 116 -44.54 38.19 -55.07
CA ILE A 116 -43.12 38.45 -55.26
C ILE A 116 -43.03 39.69 -56.12
N ALA A 117 -42.27 40.68 -55.67
CA ALA A 117 -42.01 41.90 -56.40
C ALA A 117 -40.52 42.02 -56.64
N VAL A 118 -40.12 42.35 -57.87
CA VAL A 118 -38.75 42.74 -58.18
C VAL A 118 -38.74 44.18 -58.66
N ARG A 119 -37.85 45.01 -58.11
CA ARG A 119 -37.74 46.44 -58.46
C ARG A 119 -36.33 46.79 -58.94
N PRO A 120 -36.19 47.64 -59.97
CA PRO A 120 -34.89 48.09 -60.39
C PRO A 120 -34.28 49.01 -59.33
N GLU A 121 -33.02 48.78 -58.96
CA GLU A 121 -32.30 49.61 -57.99
C GLU A 121 -31.17 50.42 -58.66
N GLY A 122 -31.00 51.66 -58.22
CA GLY A 122 -29.93 52.56 -58.69
C GLY A 122 -29.83 52.71 -60.22
N ILE A 123 -28.73 52.23 -60.81
CA ILE A 123 -28.47 52.36 -62.26
C ILE A 123 -29.49 51.59 -63.12
N SER A 124 -30.16 50.59 -62.54
CA SER A 124 -31.13 49.74 -63.24
C SER A 124 -32.39 50.49 -63.63
N HIS A 125 -32.74 51.60 -62.97
CA HIS A 125 -33.85 52.44 -63.43
C HIS A 125 -33.68 52.91 -64.89
N GLN A 126 -32.42 53.17 -65.31
CA GLN A 126 -32.10 53.66 -66.66
C GLN A 126 -31.59 52.56 -67.59
N GLN A 127 -30.81 51.61 -67.08
CA GLN A 127 -30.11 50.58 -67.88
C GLN A 127 -30.83 49.22 -67.89
N GLY A 128 -31.79 49.05 -66.97
CA GLY A 128 -32.49 47.80 -66.69
C GLY A 128 -31.63 46.68 -66.12
N ALA A 129 -32.31 45.68 -65.57
CA ALA A 129 -31.72 44.49 -64.98
C ALA A 129 -32.52 43.25 -65.40
N SER A 130 -31.84 42.31 -66.04
CA SER A 130 -32.35 40.95 -66.17
C SER A 130 -32.06 40.17 -64.89
N TYR A 131 -32.97 39.28 -64.50
CA TYR A 131 -32.87 38.53 -63.26
C TYR A 131 -33.63 37.20 -63.34
N THR A 132 -33.46 36.35 -62.35
CA THR A 132 -34.26 35.14 -62.15
C THR A 132 -34.61 35.00 -60.68
N VAL A 133 -35.89 34.75 -60.39
CA VAL A 133 -36.35 34.38 -59.04
C VAL A 133 -36.77 32.92 -59.05
N GLY A 134 -36.22 32.15 -58.13
CA GLY A 134 -36.64 30.79 -57.83
C GLY A 134 -37.01 30.63 -56.36
N VAL A 135 -37.55 29.48 -56.01
CA VAL A 135 -37.93 29.14 -54.63
C VAL A 135 -37.57 27.70 -54.30
N THR A 136 -37.11 27.50 -53.07
CA THR A 136 -37.00 26.18 -52.44
C THR A 136 -37.80 26.18 -51.15
N ARG A 137 -38.16 24.99 -50.68
CA ARG A 137 -38.86 24.79 -49.41
C ARG A 137 -37.97 23.94 -48.51
N SER A 138 -37.52 24.50 -47.39
CA SER A 138 -36.84 23.73 -46.36
C SER A 138 -37.88 22.94 -45.55
N GLY A 139 -37.65 21.62 -45.42
CA GLY A 139 -38.19 20.79 -44.35
C GLY A 139 -39.68 20.94 -44.03
N GLY A 140 -40.53 21.01 -45.04
CA GLY A 140 -41.97 20.97 -44.84
C GLY A 140 -42.47 19.55 -44.62
N GLY A 141 -42.11 18.97 -43.48
CA GLY A 141 -42.35 17.58 -43.18
C GLY A 141 -42.22 17.26 -41.70
N GLN A 142 -42.67 18.13 -40.81
CA GLN A 142 -43.14 17.75 -39.49
C GLN A 142 -44.30 18.68 -39.09
N SER A 143 -45.40 18.05 -38.67
CA SER A 143 -46.50 18.70 -37.96
C SER A 143 -45.96 19.46 -36.74
N PRO A 144 -46.74 20.38 -36.13
CA PRO A 144 -46.56 20.62 -34.70
C PRO A 144 -46.68 19.26 -33.98
N GLY A 145 -45.61 18.79 -33.35
CA GLY A 145 -45.50 17.48 -32.66
C GLY A 145 -45.07 16.29 -33.54
N GLY A 146 -43.77 16.11 -33.80
CA GLY A 146 -43.26 15.30 -34.91
C GLY A 146 -42.52 14.00 -34.57
N GLU A 147 -41.31 14.09 -34.02
CA GLU A 147 -40.48 12.92 -33.68
C GLU A 147 -39.64 13.13 -32.40
N ASP A 148 -39.72 14.31 -31.79
CA ASP A 148 -38.95 14.81 -30.67
C ASP A 148 -39.78 15.12 -29.43
N ASP A 149 -41.10 14.95 -29.42
CA ASP A 149 -41.94 15.09 -28.22
C ASP A 149 -41.77 13.94 -27.20
N ASP A 150 -41.09 12.85 -27.60
CA ASP A 150 -40.74 11.71 -26.74
C ASP A 150 -39.22 11.53 -26.72
N TRP A 151 -38.62 11.71 -25.53
CA TRP A 151 -37.18 11.58 -25.32
C TRP A 151 -36.62 10.20 -25.72
N THR A 152 -37.44 9.15 -25.77
CA THR A 152 -36.99 7.81 -26.16
C THR A 152 -36.77 7.68 -27.67
N THR A 153 -37.54 8.43 -28.47
CA THR A 153 -37.49 8.42 -29.94
C THR A 153 -36.75 9.61 -30.54
N ALA A 154 -36.51 10.65 -29.73
CA ALA A 154 -35.84 11.88 -30.13
C ALA A 154 -34.51 11.67 -30.89
N PRO A 155 -34.16 12.59 -31.81
CA PRO A 155 -32.89 12.57 -32.54
C PRO A 155 -31.68 12.48 -31.62
N ARG A 156 -30.63 11.77 -32.07
CA ARG A 156 -29.40 11.53 -31.31
C ARG A 156 -28.23 12.29 -31.91
N LEU A 157 -27.39 12.84 -31.06
CA LEU A 157 -26.12 13.46 -31.42
C LEU A 157 -25.01 12.99 -30.47
N VAL A 158 -23.77 13.03 -30.94
CA VAL A 158 -22.58 12.68 -30.16
C VAL A 158 -21.70 13.90 -29.98
N VAL A 159 -21.34 14.20 -28.73
CA VAL A 159 -20.29 15.17 -28.39
C VAL A 159 -18.95 14.43 -28.37
N PRO A 160 -18.04 14.70 -29.30
CA PRO A 160 -16.85 13.88 -29.51
C PRO A 160 -15.81 14.06 -28.40
N GLY A 161 -15.29 12.96 -27.88
CA GLY A 161 -14.25 12.94 -26.83
C GLY A 161 -12.82 13.04 -27.38
N SER A 162 -12.66 13.01 -28.71
CA SER A 162 -11.35 13.12 -29.39
C SER A 162 -10.81 14.55 -29.48
N ARG A 163 -11.63 15.57 -29.17
CA ARG A 163 -11.24 16.98 -29.23
C ARG A 163 -11.19 17.56 -27.82
N GLN A 164 -10.07 18.19 -27.48
CA GLN A 164 -9.91 18.85 -26.17
C GLN A 164 -10.87 20.03 -25.98
N LYS A 165 -11.31 20.67 -27.08
CA LYS A 165 -12.33 21.72 -27.10
C LYS A 165 -13.53 21.27 -27.91
N VAL A 166 -14.71 21.51 -27.36
CA VAL A 166 -16.01 21.30 -27.99
C VAL A 166 -16.62 22.66 -28.25
N ASP A 167 -17.16 22.82 -29.46
CA ASP A 167 -17.91 23.98 -29.95
C ASP A 167 -18.77 23.46 -31.11
N MET A 168 -20.08 23.30 -30.89
CA MET A 168 -21.02 22.73 -31.87
C MET A 168 -22.48 23.01 -31.52
N ASP A 169 -23.34 22.89 -32.53
CA ASP A 169 -24.80 22.99 -32.36
C ASP A 169 -25.38 21.62 -31.97
N LEU A 170 -26.10 21.61 -30.85
CA LEU A 170 -26.88 20.46 -30.40
C LEU A 170 -28.25 20.43 -31.08
N VAL A 171 -28.84 21.59 -31.37
CA VAL A 171 -30.06 21.77 -32.17
C VAL A 171 -29.88 23.00 -33.05
N GLU A 172 -30.05 22.83 -34.37
CA GLU A 172 -30.02 23.87 -35.40
C GLU A 172 -31.47 24.10 -35.85
N ASP A 173 -31.94 25.36 -35.86
CA ASP A 173 -33.28 25.76 -36.30
C ASP A 173 -34.48 25.05 -35.60
N GLY A 174 -34.43 24.86 -34.28
CA GLY A 174 -35.53 24.29 -33.49
C GLY A 174 -36.77 25.19 -33.45
N PHE A 175 -37.96 24.63 -33.20
CA PHE A 175 -39.20 25.43 -33.08
C PHE A 175 -40.18 24.87 -32.06
N ILE A 176 -40.53 25.67 -31.04
CA ILE A 176 -41.47 25.26 -29.98
C ILE A 176 -42.63 26.25 -29.81
N GLY A 177 -43.82 25.78 -29.42
CA GLY A 177 -45.05 26.57 -29.28
C GLY A 177 -45.98 26.48 -30.49
N GLY A 178 -47.14 27.15 -30.44
CA GLY A 178 -48.13 27.07 -31.53
C GLY A 178 -48.83 25.70 -31.67
N GLY A 179 -48.88 24.93 -30.58
CA GLY A 179 -49.42 23.56 -30.55
C GLY A 179 -48.35 22.51 -30.23
N ASP A 180 -47.07 22.88 -30.36
CA ASP A 180 -45.93 22.12 -29.89
C ASP A 180 -45.54 22.53 -28.47
N GLU A 181 -45.35 21.58 -27.57
CA GLU A 181 -45.18 21.87 -26.13
C GLU A 181 -43.87 21.33 -25.55
N ILE A 182 -43.17 20.43 -26.25
CA ILE A 182 -41.83 20.00 -25.83
C ILE A 182 -41.05 19.36 -26.98
N ASP A 183 -39.79 19.77 -27.12
CA ASP A 183 -38.83 19.12 -28.00
C ASP A 183 -37.76 18.45 -27.15
N PHE A 184 -37.36 17.23 -27.50
CA PHE A 184 -36.25 16.52 -26.91
C PHE A 184 -35.11 16.30 -27.89
N ARG A 185 -33.87 16.38 -27.38
CA ARG A 185 -32.65 16.00 -28.09
C ARG A 185 -31.82 15.05 -27.24
N ARG A 186 -31.47 13.88 -27.77
CA ARG A 186 -30.55 12.97 -27.10
C ARG A 186 -29.10 13.31 -27.44
N VAL A 187 -28.26 13.34 -26.42
CA VAL A 187 -26.84 13.69 -26.55
C VAL A 187 -25.99 12.65 -25.84
N THR A 188 -25.08 12.00 -26.57
CA THR A 188 -24.08 11.09 -26.02
C THR A 188 -22.76 11.84 -25.86
N PHE A 189 -22.24 11.92 -24.64
CA PHE A 189 -20.90 12.43 -24.39
C PHE A 189 -19.92 11.24 -24.40
N GLU A 190 -18.96 11.23 -25.33
CA GLU A 190 -17.98 10.13 -25.40
C GLU A 190 -16.97 10.17 -24.25
N LYS A 191 -16.73 11.36 -23.69
CA LYS A 191 -15.82 11.61 -22.57
C LYS A 191 -16.37 12.67 -21.65
N ASP A 192 -15.91 12.59 -20.41
CA ASP A 192 -16.12 13.57 -19.36
C ASP A 192 -15.63 14.95 -19.78
N GLY A 193 -16.29 16.00 -19.30
CA GLY A 193 -15.86 17.37 -19.58
C GLY A 193 -16.64 18.41 -18.80
N THR A 194 -16.15 19.65 -18.86
CA THR A 194 -16.88 20.82 -18.38
C THR A 194 -17.42 21.59 -19.58
N TYR A 195 -18.74 21.74 -19.64
CA TYR A 195 -19.45 22.32 -20.77
C TYR A 195 -20.33 23.50 -20.37
N THR A 196 -20.55 24.40 -21.31
CA THR A 196 -21.57 25.43 -21.27
C THR A 196 -22.57 25.13 -22.37
N ILE A 197 -23.86 25.03 -22.02
CA ILE A 197 -24.95 24.82 -22.97
C ILE A 197 -25.79 26.10 -23.01
N LYS A 198 -26.03 26.61 -24.22
CA LYS A 198 -26.71 27.88 -24.47
C LYS A 198 -27.97 27.64 -25.29
N LEU A 199 -29.06 28.30 -24.91
CA LEU A 199 -30.33 28.37 -25.60
C LEU A 199 -30.52 29.80 -26.11
N ASP A 200 -30.54 29.97 -27.42
CA ASP A 200 -30.58 31.26 -28.11
C ASP A 200 -31.45 31.22 -29.39
N ASP A 201 -31.33 32.25 -30.24
CA ASP A 201 -32.23 32.62 -31.35
C ASP A 201 -33.74 32.65 -31.00
N LEU A 202 -34.05 32.96 -29.74
CA LEU A 202 -35.43 32.96 -29.25
C LEU A 202 -36.19 34.22 -29.70
N ARG A 203 -37.34 34.02 -30.35
CA ARG A 203 -38.35 35.07 -30.62
C ARG A 203 -39.41 35.18 -29.51
N GLY A 204 -39.59 34.11 -28.74
CA GLY A 204 -40.45 33.96 -27.56
C GLY A 204 -39.63 33.68 -26.29
N SER A 205 -40.24 33.12 -25.24
CA SER A 205 -39.52 32.59 -24.07
C SER A 205 -39.60 31.07 -24.10
N ALA A 206 -38.51 30.39 -23.75
CA ALA A 206 -38.43 28.94 -23.68
C ALA A 206 -37.51 28.50 -22.54
N LYS A 207 -37.71 27.29 -22.03
CA LYS A 207 -36.92 26.67 -20.96
C LYS A 207 -36.12 25.50 -21.53
N LEU A 208 -34.82 25.51 -21.32
CA LEU A 208 -33.91 24.40 -21.58
C LEU A 208 -33.70 23.60 -20.30
N THR A 209 -33.82 22.27 -20.37
CA THR A 209 -33.48 21.37 -19.26
C THR A 209 -32.57 20.25 -19.74
N LEU A 210 -31.46 20.00 -19.02
CA LEU A 210 -30.57 18.86 -19.23
C LEU A 210 -30.92 17.74 -18.24
N TYR A 211 -31.03 16.52 -18.74
CA TYR A 211 -31.26 15.31 -17.96
C TYR A 211 -30.18 14.25 -18.21
N ARG A 212 -29.85 13.46 -17.18
CA ARG A 212 -29.02 12.25 -17.30
C ARG A 212 -29.92 11.03 -17.49
N VAL A 213 -29.62 10.18 -18.47
CA VAL A 213 -30.34 8.91 -18.67
C VAL A 213 -29.84 7.90 -17.62
N THR A 214 -30.78 7.25 -16.94
CA THR A 214 -30.52 6.20 -15.95
C THR A 214 -31.32 4.95 -16.28
N GLY A 215 -31.04 3.82 -15.63
CA GLY A 215 -31.70 2.53 -15.89
C GLY A 215 -33.23 2.49 -15.68
N GLY A 216 -33.88 3.61 -15.29
CA GLY A 216 -35.33 3.72 -15.10
C GLY A 216 -35.98 4.97 -15.71
N GLY A 217 -35.26 5.78 -16.51
CA GLY A 217 -35.78 7.03 -17.10
C GLY A 217 -34.73 8.14 -17.14
N ILE A 218 -35.17 9.39 -17.07
CA ILE A 218 -34.30 10.59 -17.09
C ILE A 218 -34.38 11.36 -15.76
N VAL A 219 -33.26 11.91 -15.30
CA VAL A 219 -33.14 12.69 -14.05
C VAL A 219 -32.59 14.07 -14.35
N GLU A 220 -33.26 15.14 -13.90
CA GLU A 220 -32.85 16.53 -14.16
C GLU A 220 -31.47 16.82 -13.53
N VAL A 221 -30.58 17.36 -14.35
CA VAL A 221 -29.23 17.81 -13.98
C VAL A 221 -29.24 19.32 -13.74
N ALA A 222 -29.76 20.08 -14.71
CA ALA A 222 -29.84 21.53 -14.64
C ALA A 222 -30.89 22.08 -15.62
N SER A 223 -31.44 23.26 -15.34
CA SER A 223 -32.37 23.96 -16.23
C SER A 223 -32.15 25.47 -16.24
N VAL A 224 -32.50 26.11 -17.36
CA VAL A 224 -32.42 27.56 -17.57
C VAL A 224 -33.56 28.04 -18.47
N THR A 225 -33.94 29.31 -18.35
CA THR A 225 -34.93 29.95 -19.23
C THR A 225 -34.27 31.05 -20.04
N GLY A 226 -34.56 31.08 -21.34
CA GLY A 226 -34.18 32.16 -22.23
C GLY A 226 -35.40 32.90 -22.78
N GLY A 227 -35.14 33.98 -23.52
CA GLY A 227 -36.12 34.59 -24.40
C GLY A 227 -35.56 35.73 -25.24
N ARG A 228 -36.44 36.48 -25.93
CA ARG A 228 -36.08 37.53 -26.90
C ARG A 228 -34.99 38.55 -26.51
N ARG A 229 -34.73 38.76 -25.21
CA ARG A 229 -33.75 39.75 -24.73
C ARG A 229 -32.55 39.13 -24.03
N GLN A 230 -32.53 37.81 -23.84
CA GLN A 230 -31.52 37.12 -23.04
C GLN A 230 -31.49 35.63 -23.35
N ASP A 231 -30.31 35.13 -23.69
CA ASP A 231 -30.06 33.70 -23.88
C ASP A 231 -30.15 32.95 -22.55
N GLY A 232 -30.65 31.71 -22.59
CA GLY A 232 -30.60 30.79 -21.47
C GLY A 232 -29.23 30.10 -21.45
N VAL A 233 -28.42 30.31 -20.42
CA VAL A 233 -27.06 29.71 -20.37
C VAL A 233 -26.87 28.86 -19.12
N LEU A 234 -26.57 27.57 -19.32
CA LEU A 234 -26.08 26.66 -18.29
C LEU A 234 -24.56 26.63 -18.35
N ARG A 235 -23.88 27.29 -17.40
CA ARG A 235 -22.42 27.46 -17.40
C ARG A 235 -21.72 26.45 -16.51
N ASN A 236 -20.53 26.02 -16.95
CA ASN A 236 -19.61 25.18 -16.17
C ASN A 236 -20.29 23.90 -15.63
N LEU A 237 -21.05 23.23 -16.49
CA LEU A 237 -21.64 21.94 -16.19
C LEU A 237 -20.58 20.85 -16.30
N ASP A 238 -20.29 20.18 -15.20
CA ASP A 238 -19.47 18.97 -15.21
C ASP A 238 -20.35 17.79 -15.67
N ILE A 239 -20.11 17.32 -16.89
CA ILE A 239 -20.90 16.27 -17.56
C ILE A 239 -19.99 15.07 -17.80
N GLY A 240 -20.37 13.91 -17.27
CA GLY A 240 -19.66 12.66 -17.52
C GLY A 240 -20.02 11.98 -18.82
N ALA A 241 -19.17 11.04 -19.23
CA ALA A 241 -19.43 10.21 -20.40
C ALA A 241 -20.74 9.44 -20.23
N GLY A 242 -21.51 9.34 -21.31
CA GLY A 242 -22.78 8.62 -21.33
C GLY A 242 -23.92 9.40 -21.98
N GLU A 243 -25.13 8.90 -21.76
CA GLU A 243 -26.34 9.35 -22.43
C GLU A 243 -27.07 10.43 -21.62
N TYR A 244 -27.37 11.54 -22.28
CA TYR A 244 -28.11 12.68 -21.75
C TYR A 244 -29.27 13.05 -22.69
N VAL A 245 -30.20 13.82 -22.16
CA VAL A 245 -31.35 14.36 -22.90
C VAL A 245 -31.47 15.85 -22.60
N LEU A 246 -31.61 16.66 -23.64
CA LEU A 246 -32.08 18.04 -23.53
C LEU A 246 -33.58 18.08 -23.80
N SER A 247 -34.30 18.91 -23.06
CA SER A 247 -35.65 19.31 -23.41
C SER A 247 -35.74 20.82 -23.59
N VAL A 248 -36.54 21.25 -24.57
CA VAL A 248 -36.91 22.65 -24.77
C VAL A 248 -38.43 22.76 -24.69
N GLU A 249 -38.91 23.56 -23.73
CA GLU A 249 -40.33 23.78 -23.48
C GLU A 249 -40.68 25.26 -23.72
N PRO A 250 -41.87 25.61 -24.25
CA PRO A 250 -42.27 27.00 -24.35
C PRO A 250 -42.46 27.58 -22.94
N GLY A 251 -42.17 28.87 -22.77
CA GLY A 251 -42.22 29.54 -21.46
C GLY A 251 -43.62 29.58 -20.82
N ALA A 252 -44.66 29.29 -21.59
CA ALA A 252 -46.01 29.03 -21.12
C ALA A 252 -46.74 28.13 -22.14
N SER A 253 -47.63 27.25 -21.65
CA SER A 253 -48.46 26.42 -22.52
C SER A 253 -49.34 27.27 -23.44
N GLY A 254 -49.43 26.88 -24.70
CA GLY A 254 -50.15 27.61 -25.74
C GLY A 254 -49.48 28.92 -26.20
N ALA A 255 -48.19 29.14 -25.90
CA ALA A 255 -47.45 30.30 -26.37
C ALA A 255 -47.41 30.37 -27.92
N PRO A 256 -47.38 31.58 -28.51
CA PRO A 256 -47.11 31.73 -29.94
C PRO A 256 -45.70 31.21 -30.21
N GLY A 257 -45.55 30.31 -31.19
CA GLY A 257 -44.31 29.56 -31.36
C GLY A 257 -43.06 30.42 -31.59
N THR A 258 -41.91 29.90 -31.17
CA THR A 258 -40.59 30.52 -31.22
C THR A 258 -39.60 29.57 -31.87
N GLY A 259 -38.75 30.11 -32.74
CA GLY A 259 -37.50 29.43 -33.11
C GLY A 259 -36.56 29.37 -31.91
N TYR A 260 -35.61 28.45 -31.92
CA TYR A 260 -34.51 28.37 -30.98
C TYR A 260 -33.32 27.60 -31.55
N GLU A 261 -32.14 27.90 -31.02
CA GLU A 261 -30.92 27.12 -31.21
C GLU A 261 -30.41 26.62 -29.85
N VAL A 262 -29.70 25.49 -29.85
CA VAL A 262 -28.98 25.02 -28.66
C VAL A 262 -27.54 24.76 -29.02
N GLU A 263 -26.63 25.59 -28.50
CA GLU A 263 -25.19 25.49 -28.69
C GLU A 263 -24.52 24.83 -27.49
N ILE A 264 -23.40 24.14 -27.71
CA ILE A 264 -22.50 23.67 -26.64
C ILE A 264 -21.07 24.07 -26.90
N GLU A 265 -20.44 24.67 -25.88
CA GLU A 265 -18.99 24.91 -25.83
C GLU A 265 -18.39 24.27 -24.59
N GLY A 266 -17.14 23.81 -24.63
CA GLY A 266 -16.52 23.21 -23.44
C GLY A 266 -15.16 22.60 -23.66
N VAL A 267 -14.65 21.97 -22.60
CA VAL A 267 -13.40 21.22 -22.63
C VAL A 267 -13.64 19.79 -22.16
N VAL A 268 -13.04 18.84 -22.89
CA VAL A 268 -13.04 17.41 -22.54
C VAL A 268 -11.93 17.16 -21.53
N HIS A 269 -12.22 16.46 -20.43
CA HIS A 269 -11.26 16.03 -19.43
C HIS A 269 -10.51 14.76 -19.88
N SER A 270 -9.26 14.61 -19.44
CA SER A 270 -8.38 13.50 -19.86
C SER A 270 -8.58 12.19 -19.09
N GLY A 271 -9.17 12.20 -17.89
CA GLY A 271 -9.46 11.00 -17.10
C GLY A 271 -10.87 10.46 -17.30
N SER A 272 -11.02 9.15 -17.55
CA SER A 272 -12.29 8.45 -17.35
C SER A 272 -12.18 7.69 -16.03
N GLY A 273 -12.92 8.14 -15.01
CA GLY A 273 -12.96 7.42 -13.73
C GLY A 273 -13.41 5.97 -13.91
N ASN A 274 -12.83 5.06 -13.12
CA ASN A 274 -13.08 3.63 -13.15
C ASN A 274 -13.79 3.19 -11.86
N ASN A 275 -15.12 3.18 -11.87
CA ASN A 275 -15.84 2.85 -10.65
C ASN A 275 -15.81 1.36 -10.24
N ALA A 276 -15.08 0.51 -10.97
CA ALA A 276 -15.00 -0.92 -10.68
C ALA A 276 -14.23 -1.23 -9.39
N ASP A 277 -13.31 -0.35 -9.01
CA ASP A 277 -12.45 -0.46 -7.83
C ASP A 277 -12.76 0.52 -6.69
N ASP A 278 -13.93 1.17 -6.71
CA ASP A 278 -14.46 1.95 -5.56
C ASP A 278 -14.59 1.16 -4.26
N THR A 279 -14.63 -0.15 -4.38
CA THR A 279 -14.78 -1.05 -3.24
C THR A 279 -13.56 -1.93 -3.06
N TRP A 280 -13.02 -1.91 -1.84
CA TRP A 280 -11.93 -2.78 -1.42
C TRP A 280 -12.21 -4.28 -1.60
N LEU A 281 -13.47 -4.69 -1.76
CA LEU A 281 -13.85 -6.07 -2.06
C LEU A 281 -13.49 -6.50 -3.49
N ASN A 282 -13.49 -5.56 -4.45
CA ASN A 282 -13.20 -5.80 -5.86
C ASN A 282 -11.87 -5.17 -6.29
N ALA A 283 -11.15 -4.53 -5.36
CA ALA A 283 -9.87 -3.87 -5.60
C ALA A 283 -8.87 -4.81 -6.31
N PRO A 284 -8.28 -4.38 -7.44
CA PRO A 284 -7.21 -5.11 -8.09
C PRO A 284 -6.05 -5.36 -7.12
N ALA A 285 -5.42 -6.53 -7.25
CA ALA A 285 -4.35 -6.97 -6.37
C ALA A 285 -2.99 -6.78 -7.04
N ILE A 286 -2.02 -6.28 -6.26
CA ILE A 286 -0.62 -6.22 -6.65
C ILE A 286 0.25 -6.79 -5.51
N THR A 287 1.28 -7.55 -5.89
CA THR A 287 2.27 -8.06 -4.95
C THR A 287 3.40 -7.06 -4.82
N VAL A 288 3.73 -6.69 -3.59
CA VAL A 288 4.87 -5.83 -3.28
C VAL A 288 5.94 -6.70 -2.64
N ALA A 289 7.01 -6.92 -3.39
CA ALA A 289 8.11 -7.79 -3.00
C ALA A 289 9.45 -7.06 -3.17
N PRO A 290 10.43 -7.33 -2.30
CA PRO A 290 11.76 -6.76 -2.43
C PRO A 290 12.54 -7.38 -3.58
N ASP A 291 13.52 -6.64 -4.08
CA ASP A 291 14.59 -7.20 -4.91
C ASP A 291 15.54 -8.09 -4.08
N ALA A 292 16.57 -8.64 -4.75
CA ALA A 292 17.55 -9.51 -4.10
C ALA A 292 18.38 -8.81 -3.00
N ALA A 293 18.39 -7.47 -2.97
CA ALA A 293 19.07 -6.67 -1.95
C ALA A 293 18.13 -6.22 -0.81
N GLY A 294 16.85 -6.59 -0.86
CA GLY A 294 15.85 -6.16 0.12
C GLY A 294 15.22 -4.80 -0.18
N SER A 295 15.49 -4.19 -1.34
CA SER A 295 14.93 -2.88 -1.73
C SER A 295 13.54 -3.04 -2.33
N ILE A 296 12.63 -2.14 -1.96
CA ILE A 296 11.29 -2.05 -2.53
C ILE A 296 11.25 -0.81 -3.41
N ASP A 297 10.80 -0.98 -4.65
CA ASP A 297 10.52 0.09 -5.61
C ASP A 297 9.52 -0.44 -6.64
N ALA A 298 8.29 0.05 -6.60
CA ALA A 298 7.21 -0.42 -7.47
C ALA A 298 6.09 0.62 -7.63
N ASP A 299 5.59 0.73 -8.85
CA ASP A 299 4.42 1.52 -9.19
C ASP A 299 3.16 0.69 -8.85
N LEU A 300 2.31 1.20 -7.96
CA LEU A 300 1.08 0.50 -7.51
C LEU A 300 -0.13 0.86 -8.34
N ILE A 301 -0.19 2.11 -8.79
CA ILE A 301 -1.24 2.71 -9.61
C ILE A 301 -0.55 3.74 -10.50
N GLU A 302 -0.76 3.66 -11.81
CA GLU A 302 -0.20 4.60 -12.79
C GLU A 302 -1.33 5.19 -13.63
N ASN A 303 -1.30 6.50 -13.84
CA ASN A 303 -2.17 7.31 -14.68
C ASN A 303 -3.66 7.08 -14.40
N ASP A 304 -4.04 7.09 -13.12
CA ASP A 304 -5.43 6.88 -12.69
C ASP A 304 -6.09 8.20 -12.27
N TRP A 305 -7.39 8.19 -11.99
CA TRP A 305 -8.15 9.43 -11.78
C TRP A 305 -9.23 9.31 -10.73
N VAL A 306 -9.30 10.29 -9.81
CA VAL A 306 -10.45 10.44 -8.88
C VAL A 306 -11.09 11.82 -9.00
N GLY A 307 -12.42 11.88 -9.00
CA GLY A 307 -13.20 13.11 -9.11
C GLY A 307 -14.70 12.98 -8.85
N TYR A 308 -15.52 13.53 -9.76
CA TYR A 308 -16.95 13.78 -9.52
C TYR A 308 -17.87 12.59 -9.74
N ASP A 309 -17.54 11.67 -10.66
CA ASP A 309 -18.29 10.41 -10.90
C ASP A 309 -17.54 9.17 -10.39
N ASP A 310 -16.26 9.33 -10.03
CA ASP A 310 -15.40 8.32 -9.43
C ASP A 310 -14.73 8.92 -8.20
N LEU A 311 -15.23 8.62 -7.01
CA LEU A 311 -14.81 9.33 -5.80
C LEU A 311 -13.62 8.69 -5.09
N ILE A 312 -13.32 7.44 -5.40
CA ILE A 312 -12.40 6.62 -4.64
C ILE A 312 -11.92 5.44 -5.46
N ASP A 313 -10.62 5.22 -5.47
CA ASP A 313 -10.04 3.97 -5.99
C ASP A 313 -9.48 3.16 -4.85
N CYS A 314 -9.62 1.84 -4.93
CA CYS A 314 -9.02 0.90 -3.98
C CYS A 314 -8.05 -0.06 -4.67
N ARG A 315 -6.89 -0.27 -4.03
CA ARG A 315 -5.90 -1.29 -4.44
C ARG A 315 -5.65 -2.26 -3.30
N LYS A 316 -5.65 -3.56 -3.59
CA LYS A 316 -5.22 -4.61 -2.65
C LYS A 316 -3.72 -4.81 -2.80
N LEU A 317 -3.01 -4.82 -1.68
CA LEU A 317 -1.58 -5.07 -1.63
C LEU A 317 -1.31 -6.40 -0.95
N ASP A 318 -0.52 -7.25 -1.59
CA ASP A 318 0.05 -8.45 -0.97
C ASP A 318 1.54 -8.20 -0.71
N ILE A 319 1.84 -7.77 0.53
CA ILE A 319 3.21 -7.52 1.01
C ILE A 319 3.86 -8.86 1.32
N THR A 320 4.99 -9.18 0.71
CA THR A 320 5.63 -10.49 0.92
C THR A 320 6.41 -10.55 2.23
N ASP A 321 7.10 -9.48 2.58
CA ASP A 321 8.09 -9.45 3.65
C ASP A 321 7.81 -8.33 4.66
N ALA A 322 8.16 -8.58 5.92
CA ALA A 322 8.14 -7.52 6.91
C ALA A 322 9.15 -6.42 6.52
N GLY A 323 8.85 -5.15 6.78
CA GLY A 323 9.72 -4.07 6.33
C GLY A 323 9.23 -2.68 6.67
N VAL A 324 10.01 -1.69 6.24
CA VAL A 324 9.66 -0.27 6.30
C VAL A 324 9.31 0.25 4.91
N TYR A 325 8.08 0.71 4.76
CA TYR A 325 7.49 1.11 3.50
C TYR A 325 7.17 2.60 3.49
N ARG A 326 7.32 3.20 2.31
CA ARG A 326 6.93 4.56 1.97
C ARG A 326 5.96 4.48 0.79
N PHE A 327 4.78 5.04 0.95
CA PHE A 327 3.83 5.20 -0.14
C PHE A 327 3.76 6.68 -0.53
N THR A 328 3.87 6.96 -1.82
CA THR A 328 3.80 8.31 -2.39
C THR A 328 2.56 8.38 -3.26
N LEU A 329 1.79 9.46 -3.12
CA LEU A 329 0.70 9.83 -4.02
C LEU A 329 1.13 11.11 -4.72
N ASP A 330 1.30 11.08 -6.03
CA ASP A 330 1.83 12.18 -6.83
C ASP A 330 1.11 12.30 -8.19
N ASP A 331 1.72 13.05 -9.11
CA ASP A 331 1.14 13.54 -10.38
C ASP A 331 -0.24 14.22 -10.26
N LEU A 332 -0.47 14.91 -9.14
CA LEU A 332 -1.73 15.55 -8.82
C LEU A 332 -1.89 16.93 -9.48
N ASP A 333 -3.01 17.15 -10.17
CA ASP A 333 -3.50 18.47 -10.58
C ASP A 333 -4.66 18.99 -9.68
N GLY A 334 -5.13 18.16 -8.74
CA GLY A 334 -6.09 18.48 -7.69
C GLY A 334 -5.72 17.91 -6.31
N ASP A 335 -6.59 18.09 -5.32
CA ASP A 335 -6.39 17.57 -3.96
C ASP A 335 -6.95 16.13 -3.82
N ALA A 336 -6.12 15.17 -3.43
CA ALA A 336 -6.53 13.79 -3.15
C ALA A 336 -5.94 13.26 -1.83
N LYS A 337 -6.50 12.15 -1.35
CA LYS A 337 -6.12 11.55 -0.07
C LYS A 337 -5.78 10.07 -0.22
N LEU A 338 -4.52 9.74 0.07
CA LEU A 338 -4.06 8.37 0.19
C LEU A 338 -4.35 7.84 1.60
N THR A 339 -4.92 6.64 1.71
CA THR A 339 -5.10 5.95 2.98
C THR A 339 -4.67 4.49 2.89
N LEU A 340 -3.81 4.05 3.81
CA LEU A 340 -3.44 2.66 4.00
C LEU A 340 -4.30 2.01 5.09
N TYR A 341 -4.75 0.79 4.82
CA TYR A 341 -5.59 -0.02 5.70
C TYR A 341 -5.01 -1.42 5.89
N THR A 342 -5.36 -2.02 7.03
CA THR A 342 -5.25 -3.46 7.26
C THR A 342 -6.65 -4.05 7.46
N LEU A 343 -6.81 -5.35 7.24
CA LEU A 343 -8.06 -6.04 7.48
C LEU A 343 -8.08 -6.62 8.91
N LYS A 344 -9.05 -6.21 9.73
CA LYS A 344 -9.24 -6.78 11.07
C LYS A 344 -10.68 -7.21 11.26
N ASN A 345 -10.91 -8.49 11.54
CA ASN A 345 -12.25 -9.08 11.71
C ASN A 345 -13.17 -8.80 10.51
N GLY A 346 -12.65 -8.89 9.28
CA GLY A 346 -13.40 -8.66 8.05
C GLY A 346 -13.76 -7.20 7.76
N ARG A 347 -13.17 -6.22 8.47
CA ARG A 347 -13.39 -4.79 8.25
C ARG A 347 -12.08 -4.06 8.05
N LEU A 348 -12.05 -3.09 7.13
CA LEU A 348 -10.90 -2.21 6.95
C LEU A 348 -10.67 -1.38 8.21
N LYS A 349 -9.43 -1.42 8.70
CA LYS A 349 -8.94 -0.57 9.78
C LYS A 349 -7.83 0.31 9.24
N LYS A 350 -8.05 1.63 9.33
CA LYS A 350 -7.09 2.65 8.90
C LYS A 350 -5.78 2.52 9.69
N LEU A 351 -4.67 2.42 8.98
CA LEU A 351 -3.32 2.48 9.54
C LEU A 351 -2.79 3.91 9.48
N LYS A 352 -2.78 4.49 8.29
CA LYS A 352 -2.18 5.81 8.04
C LYS A 352 -2.85 6.48 6.85
N THR A 353 -2.75 7.81 6.80
CA THR A 353 -3.26 8.60 5.69
C THR A 353 -2.31 9.76 5.40
N ALA A 354 -2.25 10.14 4.14
CA ALA A 354 -1.60 11.34 3.65
C ALA A 354 -2.55 12.08 2.70
N SER A 355 -2.34 13.38 2.53
CA SER A 355 -3.09 14.19 1.57
C SER A 355 -2.10 14.83 0.62
N GLY A 356 -2.30 14.58 -0.66
CA GLY A 356 -1.62 15.30 -1.73
C GLY A 356 -2.45 16.50 -2.17
N LYS A 357 -1.80 17.42 -2.87
CA LYS A 357 -2.42 18.62 -3.43
C LYS A 357 -1.89 18.82 -4.84
N ALA A 358 -2.54 19.69 -5.61
CA ALA A 358 -2.04 20.09 -6.92
C ALA A 358 -0.53 20.46 -6.86
N GLY A 359 0.29 19.71 -7.59
CA GLY A 359 1.75 19.83 -7.65
C GLY A 359 2.50 19.51 -6.36
N ARG A 360 1.91 18.76 -5.42
CA ARG A 360 2.55 18.32 -4.16
C ARG A 360 2.11 16.94 -3.71
N ASP A 361 3.10 16.08 -3.48
CA ASP A 361 2.88 14.69 -3.13
C ASP A 361 2.26 14.50 -1.73
N GLY A 362 1.39 13.50 -1.61
CA GLY A 362 0.92 12.94 -0.36
C GLY A 362 1.76 11.74 0.05
N VAL A 363 2.54 11.85 1.13
CA VAL A 363 3.48 10.78 1.53
C VAL A 363 3.09 10.11 2.85
N ILE A 364 2.93 8.79 2.81
CA ILE A 364 2.94 7.92 4.00
C ILE A 364 4.36 7.39 4.18
N ALA A 365 5.14 7.99 5.09
CA ALA A 365 6.54 7.61 5.32
C ALA A 365 6.72 6.67 6.52
N ASN A 366 7.76 5.84 6.45
CA ASN A 366 8.26 5.00 7.55
C ASN A 366 7.19 4.07 8.14
N GLN A 367 6.34 3.51 7.28
CA GLN A 367 5.27 2.62 7.70
C GLN A 367 5.82 1.20 7.84
N LEU A 368 5.81 0.68 9.06
CA LEU A 368 6.15 -0.72 9.32
C LEU A 368 4.97 -1.61 8.96
N LEU A 369 5.22 -2.63 8.16
CA LEU A 369 4.25 -3.65 7.73
C LEU A 369 4.89 -5.03 7.90
N GLU A 370 4.07 -6.00 8.31
CA GLU A 370 4.45 -7.42 8.28
C GLU A 370 4.09 -7.99 6.91
N GLY A 371 4.59 -9.17 6.57
CA GLY A 371 4.10 -9.90 5.40
C GLY A 371 2.60 -10.17 5.52
N GLY A 372 1.83 -9.89 4.48
CA GLY A 372 0.39 -10.11 4.46
C GLY A 372 -0.39 -9.14 3.57
N THR A 373 -1.71 -9.19 3.71
CA THR A 373 -2.63 -8.40 2.88
C THR A 373 -2.99 -7.06 3.51
N TYR A 374 -2.85 -6.00 2.72
CA TYR A 374 -3.23 -4.63 3.03
C TYR A 374 -4.08 -4.04 1.90
N TYR A 375 -4.62 -2.85 2.14
CA TYR A 375 -5.42 -2.13 1.15
C TYR A 375 -5.03 -0.65 1.14
N LEU A 376 -4.92 -0.06 -0.03
CA LEU A 376 -4.82 1.38 -0.24
C LEU A 376 -6.15 1.91 -0.77
N SER A 377 -6.47 3.15 -0.42
CA SER A 377 -7.43 3.94 -1.18
C SER A 377 -6.88 5.32 -1.52
N VAL A 378 -7.25 5.81 -2.69
CA VAL A 378 -7.09 7.21 -3.10
C VAL A 378 -8.48 7.81 -3.17
N GLU A 379 -8.73 8.90 -2.45
CA GLU A 379 -10.06 9.52 -2.37
C GLU A 379 -10.00 10.97 -2.87
N ALA A 380 -10.90 11.33 -3.79
CA ALA A 380 -11.09 12.72 -4.22
C ALA A 380 -11.47 13.60 -3.01
N SER A 381 -10.86 14.77 -2.89
CA SER A 381 -11.05 15.64 -1.72
C SER A 381 -11.35 17.10 -2.09
N GLY A 382 -12.08 17.81 -1.23
CA GLY A 382 -12.38 19.23 -1.45
C GLY A 382 -13.10 19.50 -2.78
N ARG A 383 -12.50 20.36 -3.61
CA ARG A 383 -13.05 20.74 -4.94
C ARG A 383 -12.83 19.69 -6.01
N THR A 384 -11.88 18.78 -5.82
CA THR A 384 -11.59 17.64 -6.71
C THR A 384 -12.80 16.73 -6.87
N LYS A 385 -13.67 16.64 -5.85
CA LYS A 385 -14.97 15.95 -5.97
C LYS A 385 -15.93 16.51 -7.04
N LYS A 386 -15.57 17.62 -7.68
CA LYS A 386 -16.33 18.24 -8.76
C LYS A 386 -15.54 18.34 -10.07
N GLY A 387 -14.21 18.50 -10.00
CA GLY A 387 -13.35 18.67 -11.19
C GLY A 387 -12.42 17.49 -11.52
N GLY A 388 -12.09 16.64 -10.55
CA GLY A 388 -11.12 15.55 -10.73
C GLY A 388 -9.68 15.88 -10.41
N THR A 389 -8.87 14.83 -10.33
CA THR A 389 -7.41 14.87 -10.40
C THR A 389 -6.89 13.57 -10.99
N GLU A 390 -5.89 13.68 -11.87
CA GLU A 390 -5.03 12.54 -12.22
C GLU A 390 -4.09 12.26 -11.03
N TYR A 391 -3.61 11.02 -10.90
CA TYR A 391 -2.65 10.65 -9.87
C TYR A 391 -1.88 9.36 -10.18
N ASP A 392 -0.71 9.26 -9.55
CA ASP A 392 0.10 8.05 -9.45
C ASP A 392 0.26 7.62 -7.98
N VAL A 393 0.50 6.33 -7.74
CA VAL A 393 0.86 5.82 -6.41
C VAL A 393 2.04 4.86 -6.50
N ASP A 394 3.14 5.25 -5.88
CA ASP A 394 4.33 4.41 -5.76
C ASP A 394 4.53 3.86 -4.36
N VAL A 395 5.21 2.73 -4.28
CA VAL A 395 5.80 2.22 -3.03
C VAL A 395 7.31 2.08 -3.16
N SER A 396 8.01 2.59 -2.15
CA SER A 396 9.43 2.35 -1.94
C SER A 396 9.72 1.92 -0.52
N GLY A 397 10.89 1.35 -0.25
CA GLY A 397 11.20 0.90 1.11
C GLY A 397 12.33 -0.12 1.21
N THR A 398 12.40 -0.75 2.37
CA THR A 398 13.38 -1.81 2.64
C THR A 398 12.70 -2.93 3.42
N ALA A 399 12.78 -4.14 2.89
CA ALA A 399 12.33 -5.36 3.55
C ALA A 399 13.37 -5.88 4.54
N PHE A 400 12.89 -6.51 5.61
CA PHE A 400 13.68 -7.19 6.64
C PHE A 400 13.70 -8.69 6.34
N THR A 401 14.42 -9.08 5.30
CA THR A 401 14.41 -10.45 4.74
C THR A 401 15.14 -11.50 5.57
N LYS A 402 15.77 -11.10 6.68
CA LYS A 402 16.57 -11.99 7.54
C LYS A 402 15.80 -12.62 8.68
N GLY A 403 14.59 -12.13 8.99
CA GLY A 403 13.83 -12.64 10.14
C GLY A 403 13.35 -14.08 9.95
N ASP A 404 13.52 -14.91 10.98
CA ASP A 404 13.13 -16.31 11.02
C ASP A 404 12.33 -16.63 12.28
N THR A 405 11.00 -16.58 12.17
CA THR A 405 10.11 -16.88 13.31
C THR A 405 10.04 -18.37 13.71
N SER A 406 10.81 -19.26 13.06
CA SER A 406 10.74 -20.69 13.33
C SER A 406 11.30 -21.09 14.70
N ASP A 407 12.17 -20.24 15.27
CA ASP A 407 12.79 -20.44 16.57
C ASP A 407 12.28 -19.48 17.68
N ASP A 408 11.20 -18.72 17.42
CA ASP A 408 10.50 -17.87 18.40
C ASP A 408 9.89 -18.61 19.60
N ASP A 409 9.57 -19.90 19.45
CA ASP A 409 9.18 -20.77 20.57
C ASP A 409 10.37 -21.62 20.99
N TRP A 410 10.81 -21.47 22.22
CA TRP A 410 11.87 -22.27 22.85
C TRP A 410 11.70 -23.79 22.70
N ARG A 411 10.48 -24.29 22.46
CA ARG A 411 10.21 -25.71 22.20
C ARG A 411 10.70 -26.19 20.83
N ASN A 412 10.89 -25.27 19.89
CA ASN A 412 11.36 -25.53 18.54
C ASN A 412 12.81 -25.05 18.33
N ALA A 413 13.45 -24.54 19.39
CA ALA A 413 14.79 -23.99 19.36
C ALA A 413 15.79 -25.01 18.78
N PRO A 414 16.64 -24.60 17.81
CA PRO A 414 17.73 -25.45 17.34
C PRO A 414 18.64 -25.89 18.49
N GLU A 415 19.06 -27.16 18.47
CA GLU A 415 19.92 -27.73 19.51
C GLU A 415 21.41 -27.62 19.14
N ILE A 416 22.24 -27.32 20.14
CA ILE A 416 23.69 -27.42 20.05
C ILE A 416 24.30 -28.02 21.32
N ALA A 417 25.07 -29.10 21.18
CA ALA A 417 25.85 -29.68 22.28
C ALA A 417 27.23 -29.01 22.36
N VAL A 418 27.69 -28.64 23.56
CA VAL A 418 28.98 -28.02 23.83
C VAL A 418 29.86 -29.02 24.57
N ASP A 419 30.95 -29.46 23.91
CA ASP A 419 31.93 -30.38 24.48
C ASP A 419 32.93 -29.61 25.35
N GLY A 420 32.93 -29.93 26.65
CA GLY A 420 33.82 -29.38 27.65
C GLY A 420 34.96 -30.31 28.06
N GLY A 421 35.08 -31.51 27.49
CA GLY A 421 35.98 -32.57 27.94
C GLY A 421 37.47 -32.20 27.88
N SER A 422 37.84 -31.19 27.09
CA SER A 422 39.22 -30.70 26.98
C SER A 422 39.66 -29.76 28.12
N GLY A 423 38.76 -29.38 29.03
CA GLY A 423 39.04 -28.40 30.09
C GLY A 423 38.74 -26.94 29.69
N ARG A 424 38.45 -26.68 28.41
CA ARG A 424 38.15 -25.36 27.87
C ARG A 424 37.06 -25.43 26.81
N VAL A 425 36.22 -24.40 26.77
CA VAL A 425 35.17 -24.18 25.77
C VAL A 425 35.41 -22.85 25.07
N ASP A 426 35.25 -22.86 23.75
CA ASP A 426 35.28 -21.69 22.87
C ASP A 426 34.48 -22.05 21.62
N ARG A 427 33.24 -21.54 21.51
CA ARG A 427 32.29 -21.98 20.48
C ARG A 427 31.24 -20.92 20.16
N THR A 428 30.97 -20.74 18.88
CA THR A 428 29.81 -19.98 18.39
C THR A 428 28.53 -20.81 18.56
N LEU A 429 27.58 -20.28 19.32
CA LEU A 429 26.26 -20.85 19.53
C LEU A 429 25.29 -20.45 18.42
N ILE A 430 25.30 -19.18 18.03
CA ILE A 430 24.50 -18.61 16.94
C ILE A 430 25.45 -17.75 16.12
N ASP A 431 25.43 -17.94 14.81
CA ASP A 431 26.28 -17.27 13.83
C ASP A 431 25.37 -16.58 12.81
N ASN A 432 25.55 -15.28 12.60
CA ASN A 432 24.75 -14.42 11.73
C ASN A 432 23.24 -14.48 12.03
N GLY A 433 22.86 -14.42 13.31
CA GLY A 433 21.46 -14.33 13.72
C GLY A 433 20.87 -12.95 13.41
N TRP A 434 19.55 -12.85 13.29
CA TRP A 434 18.87 -11.56 13.10
C TRP A 434 17.61 -11.49 13.95
N ILE A 435 17.39 -10.36 14.62
CA ILE A 435 16.16 -10.07 15.35
C ILE A 435 15.69 -8.64 15.06
N GLY A 436 14.39 -8.42 14.99
CA GLY A 436 13.82 -7.14 14.62
C GLY A 436 12.30 -7.08 14.54
N TYR A 437 11.79 -6.30 13.59
CA TYR A 437 10.36 -6.22 13.33
C TYR A 437 9.92 -7.40 12.47
N GLY A 438 8.93 -8.16 12.93
CA GLY A 438 8.47 -9.39 12.27
C GLY A 438 9.05 -10.67 12.88
N ASP A 439 10.17 -10.56 13.60
CA ASP A 439 10.84 -11.65 14.31
C ASP A 439 11.51 -11.03 15.54
N LEU A 440 10.96 -11.29 16.74
CA LEU A 440 11.29 -10.50 17.93
C LEU A 440 12.23 -11.21 18.89
N VAL A 441 12.42 -12.51 18.73
CA VAL A 441 13.14 -13.32 19.71
C VAL A 441 13.57 -14.66 19.11
N ASP A 442 14.85 -14.96 19.26
CA ASP A 442 15.37 -16.25 18.82
C ASP A 442 15.74 -17.08 20.04
N TYR A 443 15.48 -18.38 19.98
CA TYR A 443 15.88 -19.34 21.01
C TYR A 443 16.88 -20.37 20.48
N ARG A 444 17.90 -20.67 21.30
CA ARG A 444 18.85 -21.77 21.09
C ARG A 444 18.84 -22.71 22.28
N GLU A 445 18.67 -24.01 22.05
CA GLU A 445 18.87 -25.03 23.08
C GLU A 445 20.36 -25.41 23.14
N VAL A 446 20.95 -25.35 24.33
CA VAL A 446 22.39 -25.57 24.56
C VAL A 446 22.56 -26.69 25.58
N THR A 447 23.15 -27.80 25.17
CA THR A 447 23.48 -28.92 26.06
C THR A 447 24.95 -28.86 26.45
N LEU A 448 25.25 -28.66 27.73
CA LEU A 448 26.60 -28.70 28.28
C LEU A 448 26.88 -30.11 28.80
N ASP A 449 27.96 -30.75 28.36
CA ASP A 449 28.30 -32.11 28.83
C ASP A 449 29.13 -32.13 30.12
N THR A 450 29.77 -31.00 30.46
CA THR A 450 30.72 -30.89 31.57
C THR A 450 30.36 -29.68 32.44
N PRO A 451 30.37 -29.81 33.78
CA PRO A 451 30.22 -28.65 34.66
C PRO A 451 31.38 -27.66 34.48
N GLY A 452 31.12 -26.37 34.63
CA GLY A 452 32.14 -25.35 34.36
C GLY A 452 31.74 -23.94 34.74
N ILE A 453 32.67 -23.02 34.50
CA ILE A 453 32.41 -21.59 34.53
C ILE A 453 32.36 -21.06 33.10
N TYR A 454 31.21 -20.50 32.73
CA TYR A 454 30.89 -20.11 31.37
C TYR A 454 30.60 -18.62 31.26
N ARG A 455 31.02 -18.04 30.15
CA ARG A 455 30.74 -16.67 29.71
C ARG A 455 30.00 -16.78 28.39
N PHE A 456 28.94 -15.98 28.25
CA PHE A 456 28.19 -15.86 27.02
C PHE A 456 28.36 -14.44 26.49
N GLU A 457 28.70 -14.32 25.22
CA GLU A 457 28.90 -13.08 24.48
C GLU A 457 27.70 -12.89 23.54
N LEU A 458 27.19 -11.66 23.43
CA LEU A 458 26.25 -11.25 22.39
C LEU A 458 26.89 -10.05 21.69
N ASP A 459 27.30 -10.22 20.46
CA ASP A 459 28.08 -9.25 19.69
C ASP A 459 27.57 -9.12 18.24
N ASP A 460 28.35 -8.48 17.38
CA ASP A 460 27.98 -8.04 16.03
C ASP A 460 26.66 -7.27 15.90
N LEU A 461 26.36 -6.46 16.92
CA LEU A 461 25.11 -5.71 17.01
C LEU A 461 25.17 -4.37 16.27
N ASP A 462 24.20 -4.14 15.39
CA ASP A 462 23.83 -2.84 14.81
C ASP A 462 22.68 -2.15 15.56
N GLY A 463 22.03 -2.87 16.48
CA GLY A 463 20.90 -2.40 17.28
C GLY A 463 20.98 -2.81 18.76
N ASP A 464 19.94 -2.47 19.52
CA ASP A 464 19.82 -2.87 20.93
C ASP A 464 19.21 -4.27 21.04
N ALA A 465 19.88 -5.18 21.73
CA ALA A 465 19.45 -6.56 21.92
C ALA A 465 19.67 -7.04 23.36
N LYS A 466 18.94 -8.08 23.75
CA LYS A 466 19.01 -8.61 25.11
C LYS A 466 19.25 -10.12 25.09
N LEU A 467 20.41 -10.51 25.59
CA LEU A 467 20.77 -11.91 25.84
C LEU A 467 20.19 -12.37 27.18
N THR A 468 19.47 -13.49 27.19
CA THR A 468 18.98 -14.13 28.41
C THR A 468 19.33 -15.61 28.40
N LEU A 469 20.06 -16.06 29.43
CA LEU A 469 20.25 -17.48 29.70
C LEU A 469 19.12 -17.99 30.60
N CYS A 470 18.52 -19.11 30.20
CA CYS A 470 17.43 -19.78 30.89
C CYS A 470 17.76 -21.25 31.17
N THR A 471 17.06 -21.81 32.15
CA THR A 471 17.00 -23.26 32.40
C THR A 471 15.55 -23.71 32.47
N LEU A 472 15.29 -24.99 32.21
CA LEU A 472 13.95 -25.55 32.33
C LEU A 472 13.68 -26.02 33.76
N LYS A 473 12.66 -25.46 34.41
CA LYS A 473 12.22 -25.91 35.74
C LYS A 473 10.72 -26.11 35.77
N ASN A 474 10.29 -27.33 36.09
CA ASN A 474 8.87 -27.73 36.12
C ASN A 474 8.15 -27.42 34.79
N GLY A 475 8.82 -27.69 33.65
CA GLY A 475 8.26 -27.46 32.30
C GLY A 475 8.13 -25.99 31.90
N LYS A 476 8.79 -25.06 32.59
CA LYS A 476 8.79 -23.63 32.26
C LYS A 476 10.21 -23.08 32.22
N LEU A 477 10.49 -22.21 31.25
CA LEU A 477 11.75 -21.48 31.21
C LEU A 477 11.88 -20.56 32.42
N LYS A 478 13.00 -20.68 33.12
CA LYS A 478 13.39 -19.86 34.25
C LYS A 478 14.66 -19.11 33.90
N LYS A 479 14.57 -17.78 33.85
CA LYS A 479 15.72 -16.90 33.61
C LYS A 479 16.76 -17.08 34.72
N LEU A 480 18.00 -17.36 34.33
CA LEU A 480 19.18 -17.45 35.19
C LEU A 480 19.90 -16.10 35.22
N LYS A 481 20.19 -15.55 34.05
CA LYS A 481 20.96 -14.33 33.89
C LYS A 481 20.60 -13.63 32.59
N THR A 482 20.87 -12.33 32.54
CA THR A 482 20.63 -11.48 31.37
C THR A 482 21.80 -10.52 31.20
N ALA A 483 22.12 -10.21 29.96
CA ALA A 483 22.90 -9.06 29.55
C ALA A 483 22.15 -8.26 28.46
N SER A 484 22.56 -7.03 28.24
CA SER A 484 22.03 -6.21 27.14
C SER A 484 23.20 -5.71 26.31
N GLY A 485 23.14 -5.96 25.02
CA GLY A 485 24.03 -5.38 24.03
C GLY A 485 23.37 -4.18 23.37
N LYS A 486 24.19 -3.36 22.72
CA LYS A 486 23.78 -2.18 21.95
C LYS A 486 24.61 -2.12 20.67
N ALA A 487 24.21 -1.26 19.75
CA ALA A 487 25.02 -0.98 18.56
C ALA A 487 26.50 -0.73 18.91
N GLY A 488 27.38 -1.57 18.37
CA GLY A 488 28.84 -1.56 18.61
C GLY A 488 29.29 -1.85 20.05
N ARG A 489 28.44 -2.48 20.88
CA ARG A 489 28.76 -2.85 22.28
C ARG A 489 28.13 -4.17 22.70
N ASP A 490 28.98 -5.11 23.08
CA ASP A 490 28.60 -6.48 23.40
C ASP A 490 27.76 -6.59 24.68
N GLY A 491 26.82 -7.52 24.66
CA GLY A 491 26.04 -7.96 25.82
C GLY A 491 26.69 -9.18 26.46
N VAL A 492 27.43 -8.99 27.56
CA VAL A 492 28.17 -10.09 28.19
C VAL A 492 27.52 -10.61 29.47
N ILE A 493 27.23 -11.91 29.52
CA ILE A 493 26.99 -12.65 30.75
C ILE A 493 28.34 -13.21 31.24
N ARG A 494 28.89 -12.63 32.30
CA ARG A 494 30.20 -13.03 32.86
C ARG A 494 30.08 -14.17 33.87
N GLU A 495 30.98 -15.13 33.75
CA GLU A 495 31.44 -16.01 34.84
C GLU A 495 30.31 -16.72 35.59
N LEU A 496 29.49 -17.47 34.85
CA LEU A 496 28.38 -18.22 35.40
C LEU A 496 28.76 -19.69 35.61
N LEU A 497 28.67 -20.16 36.86
CA LEU A 497 28.81 -21.57 37.20
C LEU A 497 27.57 -22.33 36.75
N LEU A 498 27.76 -23.30 35.86
CA LEU A 498 26.70 -24.15 35.32
C LEU A 498 27.11 -25.62 35.43
N ASP A 499 26.17 -26.44 35.87
CA ASP A 499 26.30 -27.90 35.83
C ASP A 499 26.20 -28.41 34.39
N ALA A 500 26.58 -29.66 34.15
CA ALA A 500 26.21 -30.35 32.92
C ALA A 500 24.68 -30.44 32.81
N GLY A 501 24.15 -30.24 31.61
CA GLY A 501 22.71 -30.28 31.34
C GLY A 501 22.27 -29.31 30.25
N THR A 502 20.94 -29.20 30.11
CA THR A 502 20.30 -28.40 29.05
C THR A 502 19.93 -27.00 29.53
N TYR A 503 20.28 -26.01 28.74
CA TYR A 503 20.02 -24.60 28.92
C TYR A 503 19.43 -24.00 27.64
N TYR A 504 18.87 -22.80 27.76
CA TYR A 504 18.35 -22.06 26.61
C TYR A 504 18.94 -20.66 26.60
N VAL A 505 19.46 -20.25 25.45
CA VAL A 505 19.81 -18.87 25.16
C VAL A 505 18.62 -18.24 24.43
N ALA A 506 18.22 -17.05 24.86
CA ALA A 506 17.21 -16.24 24.19
C ALA A 506 17.80 -14.87 23.84
N VAL A 507 17.71 -14.45 22.58
CA VAL A 507 18.12 -13.13 22.13
C VAL A 507 16.86 -12.35 21.78
N GLU A 508 16.54 -11.31 22.56
CA GLU A 508 15.29 -10.56 22.41
C GLU A 508 15.55 -9.16 21.80
N ALA A 509 14.80 -8.80 20.75
CA ALA A 509 14.82 -7.44 20.20
C ALA A 509 14.37 -6.43 21.26
N SER A 510 15.05 -5.29 21.34
CA SER A 510 14.76 -4.28 22.35
C SER A 510 14.78 -2.85 21.80
N GLY A 511 14.11 -1.92 22.49
CA GLY A 511 14.12 -0.51 22.12
C GLY A 511 13.66 -0.26 20.67
N ARG A 512 14.54 0.38 19.87
CA ARG A 512 14.28 0.72 18.47
C ARG A 512 14.42 -0.48 17.52
N THR A 513 15.13 -1.52 17.91
CA THR A 513 15.31 -2.75 17.13
C THR A 513 13.98 -3.43 16.83
N LYS A 514 12.99 -3.34 17.74
CA LYS A 514 11.61 -3.80 17.52
C LYS A 514 10.87 -3.11 16.37
N LYS A 515 11.45 -2.06 15.79
CA LYS A 515 10.92 -1.25 14.68
C LYS A 515 11.89 -1.20 13.50
N GLY A 516 12.90 -2.07 13.51
CA GLY A 516 13.96 -2.19 12.51
C GLY A 516 14.52 -3.60 12.64
N GLY A 517 15.83 -3.73 12.81
CA GLY A 517 16.46 -5.00 13.15
C GLY A 517 17.91 -4.83 13.58
N THR A 518 18.53 -5.93 13.97
CA THR A 518 19.97 -6.05 14.20
C THR A 518 20.39 -7.46 13.85
N ASP A 519 21.53 -7.56 13.17
CA ASP A 519 22.30 -8.79 13.16
C ASP A 519 22.91 -9.01 14.55
N TYR A 520 23.27 -10.25 14.87
CA TYR A 520 23.95 -10.61 16.09
C TYR A 520 24.66 -11.97 16.00
N ASP A 521 25.69 -12.13 16.82
CA ASP A 521 26.32 -13.41 17.12
C ASP A 521 26.18 -13.76 18.60
N VAL A 522 26.20 -15.06 18.92
CA VAL A 522 26.29 -15.53 20.30
C VAL A 522 27.42 -16.53 20.44
N GLU A 523 28.36 -16.24 21.32
CA GLU A 523 29.47 -17.13 21.65
C GLU A 523 29.40 -17.62 23.09
N ILE A 524 29.95 -18.82 23.32
CA ILE A 524 30.20 -19.38 24.65
C ILE A 524 31.70 -19.64 24.82
N ILE A 525 32.24 -19.12 25.93
CA ILE A 525 33.64 -19.34 26.33
C ILE A 525 33.62 -19.85 27.77
N GLY A 526 34.42 -20.87 28.08
CA GLY A 526 34.41 -21.43 29.43
C GLY A 526 35.67 -22.18 29.81
N SER A 527 35.82 -22.39 31.12
CA SER A 527 36.76 -23.34 31.70
C SER A 527 35.95 -24.39 32.45
N THR A 528 36.22 -25.66 32.18
CA THR A 528 35.40 -26.78 32.66
C THR A 528 36.09 -27.56 33.76
N PHE A 529 35.30 -28.23 34.58
CA PHE A 529 35.75 -29.02 35.71
C PHE A 529 35.66 -30.51 35.36
N THR A 530 36.70 -31.03 34.72
CA THR A 530 36.74 -32.40 34.19
C THR A 530 37.34 -33.44 35.14
N LYS A 531 37.85 -33.00 36.31
CA LYS A 531 38.61 -33.85 37.24
C LYS A 531 37.77 -34.62 38.26
N GLY A 532 36.54 -34.20 38.51
CA GLY A 532 35.70 -34.81 39.54
C GLY A 532 35.22 -36.22 39.17
N ASP A 533 35.13 -37.09 40.17
CA ASP A 533 34.58 -38.43 40.06
C ASP A 533 33.27 -38.53 40.85
N VAL A 534 32.16 -38.31 40.16
CA VAL A 534 30.83 -38.29 40.79
C VAL A 534 30.34 -39.67 41.25
N THR A 535 31.11 -40.74 41.03
CA THR A 535 30.67 -42.11 41.34
C THR A 535 30.80 -42.46 42.81
N ASN A 536 31.62 -41.75 43.59
CA ASN A 536 31.88 -42.04 45.01
C ASN A 536 31.32 -40.99 45.99
N ASN A 537 30.24 -40.30 45.60
CA ASN A 537 29.78 -39.08 46.29
C ASN A 537 28.91 -39.29 47.54
N ASP A 538 28.73 -40.53 47.98
CA ASP A 538 28.00 -40.84 49.20
C ASP A 538 28.52 -42.10 49.92
N PHE A 539 28.01 -42.35 51.13
CA PHE A 539 28.42 -43.50 51.95
C PHE A 539 28.12 -44.86 51.30
N SER A 540 27.10 -44.95 50.44
CA SER A 540 26.71 -46.19 49.79
C SER A 540 27.53 -46.51 48.56
N SER A 541 28.08 -45.48 47.90
CA SER A 541 28.98 -45.60 46.75
C SER A 541 30.45 -45.39 47.08
N ALA A 542 30.80 -45.28 48.37
CA ALA A 542 32.16 -45.05 48.83
C ALA A 542 33.14 -46.10 48.29
N ASP A 543 34.27 -45.63 47.74
CA ASP A 543 35.34 -46.48 47.23
C ASP A 543 36.09 -47.19 48.36
N GLU A 544 36.63 -48.38 48.11
CA GLU A 544 37.55 -48.99 49.08
C GLU A 544 38.85 -48.18 49.15
N LEU A 545 39.29 -47.88 50.37
CA LEU A 545 40.55 -47.17 50.60
C LEU A 545 41.71 -48.01 50.05
N PRO A 546 42.61 -47.45 49.23
CA PRO A 546 43.72 -48.21 48.68
C PRO A 546 44.59 -48.84 49.77
N SER A 547 45.07 -50.06 49.53
CA SER A 547 45.83 -50.86 50.51
C SER A 547 47.15 -50.24 50.97
N GLY A 548 47.64 -49.23 50.25
CA GLY A 548 48.80 -48.41 50.63
C GLY A 548 48.48 -47.25 51.58
N GLY A 549 47.22 -47.06 51.99
CA GLY A 549 46.81 -45.97 52.88
C GLY A 549 46.84 -44.59 52.24
N VAL A 550 46.87 -44.52 50.91
CA VAL A 550 46.91 -43.26 50.15
C VAL A 550 45.80 -43.22 49.14
N ALA A 551 44.92 -42.22 49.25
CA ALA A 551 43.89 -41.92 48.27
C ALA A 551 44.09 -40.52 47.70
N ARG A 552 43.92 -40.36 46.38
CA ARG A 552 44.05 -39.09 45.67
C ARG A 552 42.79 -38.85 44.86
N GLY A 553 42.34 -37.61 44.82
CA GLY A 553 41.15 -37.23 44.06
C GLY A 553 41.05 -35.72 43.91
N TRP A 554 39.88 -35.26 43.48
CA TRP A 554 39.58 -33.85 43.29
C TRP A 554 38.18 -33.57 43.82
N VAL A 555 38.02 -32.50 44.59
CA VAL A 555 36.69 -32.03 45.02
C VAL A 555 36.49 -30.58 44.60
N GLY A 556 35.27 -30.22 44.21
CA GLY A 556 34.93 -28.90 43.72
C GLY A 556 33.50 -28.78 43.17
N PHE A 557 33.30 -27.86 42.23
CA PHE A 557 32.02 -27.72 41.53
C PHE A 557 31.73 -28.94 40.65
N GLY A 558 30.49 -29.41 40.63
CA GLY A 558 30.12 -30.67 39.96
C GLY A 558 30.47 -31.93 40.77
N ASP A 559 31.44 -31.85 41.68
CA ASP A 559 31.86 -32.97 42.53
C ASP A 559 32.21 -32.53 43.96
N ALA A 560 31.20 -32.40 44.80
CA ALA A 560 31.35 -31.71 46.07
C ALA A 560 32.09 -32.52 47.14
N SER A 561 32.09 -33.85 47.05
CA SER A 561 32.60 -34.73 48.09
C SER A 561 32.86 -36.14 47.57
N ASP A 562 33.97 -36.71 48.01
CA ASP A 562 34.37 -38.08 47.69
C ASP A 562 34.36 -38.89 48.98
N TYR A 563 33.90 -40.14 48.90
CA TYR A 563 33.84 -41.06 50.02
C TYR A 563 34.72 -42.29 49.79
N TYR A 564 35.47 -42.66 50.83
CA TYR A 564 36.22 -43.90 50.91
C TYR A 564 35.78 -44.72 52.12
N ARG A 565 35.95 -46.04 52.07
CA ARG A 565 35.64 -47.01 53.13
C ARG A 565 36.88 -47.82 53.49
N PHE A 566 37.00 -48.20 54.76
CA PHE A 566 37.94 -49.24 55.18
C PHE A 566 37.40 -49.98 56.41
N SER A 567 37.96 -51.15 56.71
CA SER A 567 37.64 -51.92 57.92
C SER A 567 38.90 -52.28 58.69
N LEU A 568 38.80 -52.17 60.01
CA LEU A 568 39.82 -52.60 60.97
C LEU A 568 39.40 -53.94 61.59
N ASP A 569 40.32 -54.90 61.62
CA ASP A 569 40.14 -56.21 62.24
C ASP A 569 40.54 -56.23 63.73
N ARG A 570 41.32 -55.23 64.16
CA ARG A 570 41.73 -54.99 65.55
C ARG A 570 41.72 -53.49 65.87
N SER A 571 41.61 -53.16 67.15
CA SER A 571 41.78 -51.78 67.62
C SER A 571 43.25 -51.36 67.56
N GLY A 572 43.52 -50.07 67.34
CA GLY A 572 44.87 -49.53 67.22
C GLY A 572 44.91 -48.00 67.15
N PHE A 573 46.11 -47.44 67.17
CA PHE A 573 46.38 -46.03 66.94
C PHE A 573 46.78 -45.82 65.48
N HIS A 574 46.23 -44.80 64.84
CA HIS A 574 46.41 -44.53 63.42
C HIS A 574 46.60 -43.04 63.13
N ASP A 575 47.40 -42.77 62.11
CA ASP A 575 47.70 -41.42 61.66
C ASP A 575 46.87 -41.08 60.42
N PHE A 576 46.41 -39.83 60.35
CA PHE A 576 45.66 -39.31 59.20
C PHE A 576 46.11 -37.89 58.88
N ALA A 577 46.34 -37.62 57.60
CA ALA A 577 46.54 -36.27 57.09
C ALA A 577 45.73 -36.02 55.82
N LEU A 578 45.39 -34.74 55.61
CA LEU A 578 44.79 -34.26 54.36
C LEU A 578 45.73 -33.23 53.74
N ALA A 579 46.38 -33.60 52.64
CA ALA A 579 47.10 -32.68 51.77
C ALA A 579 46.14 -32.12 50.72
N ALA A 580 45.86 -30.83 50.78
CA ALA A 580 45.05 -30.09 49.81
C ALA A 580 45.37 -28.59 49.98
N GLU A 581 44.89 -27.74 49.06
CA GLU A 581 45.06 -26.29 49.22
C GLU A 581 44.44 -25.81 50.54
N LYS A 582 45.07 -24.86 51.22
CA LYS A 582 44.59 -24.36 52.52
C LYS A 582 43.14 -23.85 52.43
N GLY A 583 42.25 -24.52 53.14
CA GLY A 583 40.80 -24.23 53.12
C GLY A 583 40.08 -24.72 51.86
N GLY A 584 40.73 -25.50 51.01
CA GLY A 584 40.19 -26.13 49.80
C GLY A 584 39.34 -27.36 50.10
N ALA A 585 39.62 -28.11 51.17
CA ALA A 585 38.85 -29.30 51.54
C ALA A 585 38.88 -29.59 53.06
N THR A 586 37.99 -30.49 53.51
CA THR A 586 37.96 -31.08 54.85
C THR A 586 37.81 -32.59 54.74
N LEU A 587 38.62 -33.33 55.51
CA LEU A 587 38.50 -34.76 55.71
C LEU A 587 37.71 -35.04 56.98
N THR A 588 36.63 -35.81 56.89
CA THR A 588 35.85 -36.28 58.04
C THR A 588 35.89 -37.79 58.13
N ILE A 589 36.29 -38.30 59.29
CA ILE A 589 36.32 -39.73 59.60
C ILE A 589 35.02 -40.10 60.30
N TYR A 590 34.32 -41.11 59.78
CA TYR A 590 33.10 -41.67 60.34
C TYR A 590 33.32 -43.11 60.75
N ARG A 591 32.70 -43.52 61.86
CA ARG A 591 32.56 -44.93 62.24
C ARG A 591 31.13 -45.38 61.99
N GLU A 592 30.96 -46.54 61.38
CA GLU A 592 29.66 -47.17 61.26
C GLU A 592 29.30 -47.92 62.54
N ILE A 593 28.18 -47.54 63.16
CA ILE A 593 27.65 -48.20 64.35
C ILE A 593 26.16 -48.46 64.14
N GLY A 594 25.80 -49.73 63.98
CA GLY A 594 24.40 -50.15 63.75
C GLY A 594 23.78 -49.49 62.51
N GLY A 595 24.54 -49.39 61.42
CA GLY A 595 24.12 -48.75 60.16
C GLY A 595 24.08 -47.23 60.18
N LYS A 596 24.61 -46.57 61.23
CA LYS A 596 24.68 -45.10 61.34
C LYS A 596 26.12 -44.62 61.33
N MET A 597 26.37 -43.53 60.61
CA MET A 597 27.69 -42.89 60.52
C MET A 597 27.89 -41.89 61.65
N LYS A 598 28.76 -42.21 62.62
CA LYS A 598 29.14 -41.30 63.70
C LYS A 598 30.48 -40.63 63.38
N VAL A 599 30.53 -39.31 63.45
CA VAL A 599 31.78 -38.56 63.27
C VAL A 599 32.75 -38.92 64.39
N VAL A 600 33.95 -39.33 64.01
CA VAL A 600 35.08 -39.60 64.91
C VAL A 600 36.00 -38.39 64.96
N ARG A 601 36.40 -37.88 63.79
CA ARG A 601 37.37 -36.79 63.69
C ARG A 601 37.15 -35.97 62.42
N LYS A 602 37.53 -34.70 62.47
CA LYS A 602 37.61 -33.81 61.31
C LYS A 602 39.02 -33.23 61.19
N ILE A 603 39.53 -33.17 59.97
CA ILE A 603 40.88 -32.73 59.64
C ILE A 603 40.76 -31.70 58.51
N GLN A 604 41.30 -30.51 58.72
CA GLN A 604 41.29 -29.44 57.71
C GLN A 604 42.43 -29.65 56.71
N ALA A 605 42.29 -29.12 55.49
CA ALA A 605 43.37 -29.15 54.50
C ALA A 605 44.70 -28.62 55.05
N GLY A 606 45.79 -29.34 54.78
CA GLY A 606 47.14 -29.05 55.26
C GLY A 606 47.36 -29.39 56.74
N LYS A 607 46.53 -30.27 57.33
CA LYS A 607 46.66 -30.72 58.73
C LYS A 607 46.72 -32.23 58.83
N ALA A 608 47.30 -32.69 59.94
CA ALA A 608 47.40 -34.08 60.33
C ALA A 608 46.90 -34.29 61.76
N VAL A 609 46.52 -35.53 62.07
CA VAL A 609 46.21 -36.05 63.40
C VAL A 609 47.04 -37.31 63.55
N ALA A 610 47.87 -37.35 64.58
CA ALA A 610 48.62 -38.53 64.96
C ALA A 610 47.91 -39.28 66.09
N ASP A 611 48.19 -40.58 66.22
CA ASP A 611 47.76 -41.46 67.31
C ASP A 611 46.23 -41.42 67.56
N LEU A 612 45.43 -41.42 66.48
CA LEU A 612 43.97 -41.51 66.62
C LEU A 612 43.59 -42.95 66.96
N GLU A 613 43.09 -43.17 68.18
CA GLU A 613 42.61 -44.47 68.62
C GLU A 613 41.31 -44.85 67.88
N LEU A 614 41.37 -45.94 67.10
CA LEU A 614 40.24 -46.53 66.40
C LEU A 614 40.03 -47.97 66.87
N ASP A 615 38.77 -48.33 67.09
CA ASP A 615 38.38 -49.71 67.41
C ASP A 615 38.28 -50.57 66.16
N ARG A 616 38.26 -51.90 66.35
CA ARG A 616 37.75 -52.82 65.33
C ARG A 616 36.38 -52.35 64.80
N GLY A 617 36.21 -52.31 63.48
CA GLY A 617 34.97 -51.93 62.82
C GLY A 617 35.14 -51.34 61.42
N THR A 618 34.04 -50.87 60.83
CA THR A 618 34.01 -50.24 59.51
C THR A 618 33.97 -48.72 59.65
N TYR A 619 34.76 -48.05 58.82
CA TYR A 619 34.96 -46.61 58.81
C TYR A 619 34.82 -46.05 57.41
N TYR A 620 34.51 -44.76 57.36
CA TYR A 620 34.40 -44.00 56.11
C TYR A 620 35.17 -42.70 56.24
N LEU A 621 35.81 -42.31 55.15
CA LEU A 621 36.49 -41.04 54.98
C LEU A 621 35.68 -40.22 53.99
N GLN A 622 35.24 -39.03 54.38
CA GLN A 622 34.67 -38.07 53.45
C GLN A 622 35.68 -36.95 53.24
N VAL A 623 36.11 -36.73 52.00
CA VAL A 623 36.75 -35.48 51.61
C VAL A 623 35.69 -34.59 51.00
N GLN A 624 35.48 -33.40 51.55
CA GLN A 624 34.48 -32.45 51.05
C GLN A 624 35.18 -31.12 50.73
N SER A 625 34.86 -30.56 49.56
CA SER A 625 35.34 -29.22 49.16
C SER A 625 34.95 -28.17 50.20
N GLY A 626 35.81 -27.17 50.39
CA GLY A 626 35.71 -26.18 51.45
C GLY A 626 34.46 -25.30 51.37
N ASP A 627 33.88 -25.17 50.18
CA ASP A 627 32.63 -24.45 49.94
C ASP A 627 31.43 -25.36 49.63
N LYS A 628 31.61 -26.68 49.77
CA LYS A 628 30.59 -27.72 49.55
C LYS A 628 30.06 -27.73 48.11
N GLY A 629 30.97 -27.67 47.14
CA GLY A 629 30.68 -27.75 45.72
C GLY A 629 30.13 -26.46 45.13
N LYS A 630 30.41 -25.31 45.74
CA LYS A 630 29.98 -24.00 45.21
C LYS A 630 30.97 -23.40 44.21
N GLY A 631 32.07 -24.10 43.92
CA GLY A 631 33.01 -23.81 42.83
C GLY A 631 34.07 -22.75 43.07
N LYS A 632 34.14 -22.17 44.27
CA LYS A 632 35.22 -21.27 44.73
C LYS A 632 36.35 -21.99 45.45
N LYS A 633 36.17 -23.27 45.80
CA LYS A 633 37.13 -24.12 46.53
C LYS A 633 37.34 -25.48 45.85
N ASN A 634 37.70 -25.42 44.57
CA ASN A 634 38.10 -26.58 43.79
C ASN A 634 39.55 -26.94 44.14
N THR A 635 39.83 -28.19 44.50
CA THR A 635 41.19 -28.59 44.90
C THR A 635 41.44 -30.06 44.62
N ASP A 636 42.63 -30.38 44.10
CA ASP A 636 43.18 -31.73 44.18
C ASP A 636 43.50 -32.04 45.64
N TYR A 637 43.33 -33.28 46.07
CA TYR A 637 43.66 -33.70 47.43
C TYR A 637 44.38 -35.05 47.47
N GLU A 638 45.05 -35.29 48.59
CA GLU A 638 45.64 -36.56 48.97
C GLU A 638 45.36 -36.85 50.45
N ILE A 639 44.74 -38.01 50.72
CA ILE A 639 44.62 -38.59 52.05
C ILE A 639 45.87 -39.42 52.30
N LEU A 640 46.52 -39.20 53.44
CA LEU A 640 47.66 -40.00 53.90
C LEU A 640 47.29 -40.67 55.21
N THR A 641 47.45 -41.98 55.31
CA THR A 641 47.25 -42.73 56.53
C THR A 641 48.19 -43.93 56.63
N ASP A 642 48.52 -44.33 57.86
CA ASP A 642 49.38 -45.47 58.17
C ASP A 642 48.65 -46.82 58.13
N LEU A 643 47.39 -46.84 57.69
CA LEU A 643 46.54 -48.03 57.50
C LEU A 643 47.07 -49.02 56.45
N ALA A 644 48.28 -48.81 55.92
CA ALA A 644 48.95 -49.73 55.01
C ALA A 644 48.84 -51.17 55.54
N ALA A 645 48.41 -52.09 54.68
CA ALA A 645 48.10 -53.46 55.06
C ALA A 645 49.24 -54.09 55.89
N ALA A 646 49.03 -54.22 57.20
CA ALA A 646 49.85 -55.12 58.00
C ALA A 646 49.65 -56.52 57.39
N PRO A 647 50.72 -57.25 57.00
CA PRO A 647 50.55 -58.59 56.48
C PRO A 647 49.84 -59.45 57.54
N ALA A 648 48.79 -60.13 57.09
CA ALA A 648 48.09 -61.11 57.90
C ALA A 648 49.09 -62.17 58.40
N SER A 649 48.99 -62.43 59.71
CA SER A 649 49.67 -63.49 60.46
C SER A 649 51.17 -63.30 60.72
N LEU A 650 51.48 -62.96 61.97
CA LEU A 650 52.41 -63.76 62.76
C LEU A 650 51.76 -63.95 64.13
N ALA A 651 51.28 -65.16 64.35
CA ALA A 651 50.75 -65.61 65.63
C ALA A 651 51.83 -65.42 66.71
N TYR A 652 51.45 -64.70 67.76
CA TYR A 652 52.23 -64.57 68.98
C TYR A 652 52.08 -65.87 69.79
N GLU A 653 53.12 -66.71 69.81
CA GLU A 653 53.30 -67.67 70.92
C GLU A 653 54.27 -67.05 71.94
N PRO A 654 53.90 -66.92 73.22
CA PRO A 654 54.81 -66.46 74.26
C PRO A 654 55.54 -67.65 74.89
N LEU A 655 56.81 -67.51 75.28
CA LEU A 655 57.47 -68.20 76.40
C LEU A 655 58.85 -67.55 76.71
N PRO A 656 59.46 -67.71 77.91
CA PRO A 656 59.61 -66.62 78.89
C PRO A 656 61.07 -66.32 79.33
N GLY A 657 61.30 -65.10 79.86
CA GLY A 657 62.36 -64.87 80.86
C GLY A 657 63.36 -63.72 80.61
N ILE A 658 63.18 -62.64 81.40
CA ILE A 658 64.17 -61.66 81.94
C ILE A 658 64.80 -60.63 80.95
N PRO A 659 65.26 -59.46 81.44
CA PRO A 659 64.52 -58.22 81.75
C PRO A 659 64.90 -57.05 80.80
N GLU A 660 64.20 -55.91 80.92
CA GLU A 660 64.53 -54.67 80.19
C GLU A 660 66.00 -54.27 80.26
N PRO A 661 66.49 -53.57 79.20
CA PRO A 661 67.05 -52.27 79.47
C PRO A 661 66.52 -51.16 78.54
N VAL A 662 66.38 -50.01 79.17
CA VAL A 662 66.27 -48.64 78.65
C VAL A 662 67.32 -48.36 77.57
N LEU A 663 66.93 -47.77 76.41
CA LEU A 663 67.31 -46.41 75.97
C LEU A 663 66.94 -46.16 74.48
N THR A 664 66.56 -44.90 74.25
CA THR A 664 66.80 -44.06 73.06
C THR A 664 65.98 -44.28 71.79
N ALA A 665 65.02 -43.36 71.63
CA ALA A 665 64.76 -42.51 70.47
C ALA A 665 65.45 -42.89 69.15
N ALA A 666 64.62 -43.17 68.15
CA ALA A 666 64.90 -43.16 66.73
C ALA A 666 63.90 -42.17 66.06
N PRO A 667 64.19 -41.68 64.85
CA PRO A 667 64.17 -40.26 64.54
C PRO A 667 62.80 -39.74 64.07
N ASP A 668 62.57 -38.44 64.33
CA ASP A 668 61.53 -37.64 63.71
C ASP A 668 61.61 -37.76 62.18
N LEU A 669 60.52 -38.24 61.57
CA LEU A 669 60.27 -38.13 60.14
C LEU A 669 59.86 -36.68 59.84
N ASP A 670 60.85 -35.85 59.54
CA ASP A 670 60.67 -34.51 58.99
C ASP A 670 60.21 -34.61 57.52
N PHE A 671 58.93 -34.32 57.26
CA PHE A 671 58.42 -34.12 55.91
C PHE A 671 58.48 -32.64 55.56
N GLY A 672 59.57 -32.27 54.89
CA GLY A 672 59.83 -30.94 54.38
C GLY A 672 58.74 -30.43 53.43
N ALA A 673 58.20 -29.26 53.76
CA ALA A 673 57.42 -28.43 52.86
C ALA A 673 58.35 -27.78 51.82
N SER A 674 58.38 -28.31 50.59
CA SER A 674 58.94 -27.57 49.44
C SER A 674 58.49 -28.18 48.11
N ALA A 675 57.33 -27.72 47.61
CA ALA A 675 57.01 -27.70 46.17
C ALA A 675 55.67 -26.97 45.97
N LEU A 676 55.66 -25.64 46.12
CA LEU A 676 54.59 -24.81 45.56
C LEU A 676 55.06 -23.36 45.45
N GLU A 677 55.87 -23.06 44.43
CA GLU A 677 55.95 -21.71 43.87
C GLU A 677 56.60 -21.77 42.48
N ALA A 678 55.93 -21.10 41.52
CA ALA A 678 56.36 -20.72 40.17
C ALA A 678 55.64 -21.43 39.01
N ALA A 679 54.47 -20.90 38.65
CA ALA A 679 54.03 -20.74 37.26
C ALA A 679 52.92 -19.68 37.21
N THR A 680 53.28 -18.41 37.01
CA THR A 680 52.37 -17.36 36.52
C THR A 680 52.54 -17.22 35.00
N PRO A 681 51.46 -17.14 34.21
CA PRO A 681 51.55 -16.88 32.78
C PRO A 681 51.59 -15.38 32.49
N GLU A 682 52.65 -14.91 31.83
CA GLU A 682 52.69 -13.60 31.16
C GLU A 682 52.63 -13.78 29.65
N GLY A 683 51.80 -12.95 29.01
CA GLY A 683 51.88 -12.70 27.59
C GLY A 683 50.62 -12.04 27.09
N TRP A 684 50.53 -10.71 27.14
CA TRP A 684 50.01 -9.83 26.07
C TRP A 684 50.49 -8.39 26.31
N MET A 685 50.83 -7.75 25.20
CA MET A 685 51.75 -6.61 25.04
C MET A 685 51.20 -5.24 25.48
N ARG A 686 52.10 -4.35 25.96
CA ARG A 686 52.13 -2.95 25.52
C ARG A 686 53.48 -2.27 25.82
N GLY A 687 54.03 -1.62 24.80
CA GLY A 687 54.87 -0.42 24.98
C GLY A 687 56.35 -0.58 24.65
N MET A 688 56.69 -0.51 23.35
CA MET A 688 57.98 0.04 22.93
C MET A 688 57.86 1.56 22.80
N PRO A 689 58.80 2.35 23.35
CA PRO A 689 59.18 3.65 22.83
C PRO A 689 60.55 3.57 22.14
N ALA A 690 60.74 4.38 21.09
CA ALA A 690 61.78 5.41 21.00
C ALA A 690 62.25 5.68 19.54
N LEU A 691 62.16 6.96 19.14
CA LEU A 691 63.24 7.81 18.61
C LEU A 691 62.74 8.74 17.49
N ALA A 692 62.96 10.05 17.72
CA ALA A 692 62.87 11.20 16.82
C ALA A 692 61.49 11.57 16.24
#